data_AF-D0WCC1-F1
#
_entry.id   AF-D0WCC1-F1
#
_cell.length_a   1.000
_cell.length_b   1.000
_cell.length_c   1.000
_cell.angle_alpha   90.00
_cell.angle_beta   90.00
_cell.angle_gamma   90.00
#
_symmetry.space_group_name_H-M   'P 1'
#
loop_
_entity.id
_entity.type
_entity.pdbx_description
1 polymer ?
#
loop_
_entity_poly.entity_id
_entity_poly.type
_entity_poly.pdbx_seq_one_letter_code
_entity_poly.pdbx_strand_id
1 'polypeptide(L)'
;MAKDITQLDDYTKLKKLASALWQQNSSYHGAAIMIGAGFSRSAATTGDSNKKLPLWFNFSELLTKELNSNSSDPLRLAEEYNAYFGKQALHDLIKKEINDSAWIPRELHKSLLELPWSEVLTTNWDTLLERASEEIHQPVYSIVSKQEDLSSARSPRIVKLHGTIDVTKDLIFTQEDYRTYPQQYAAFVNFARQVFIENELCLMGFSGDDPNFLQWAGWVRDHLTSHSRRIYLVGALGLNSSKRKYLESLNIAPIDLYSLVKDYDDADMRHFKATEIFLQTLQKLKPKNKWEWEPNQLHRTEMTEEELNRRYQDHEHAAHLLEGQLVSLEKDRLSYPEWLVCPNRLRFTLHMQLTDPWPNPDNLSRMNKDSRAKLLYEIAWHHKVTFEILPNWLVNELLTVCDLDKPCCLTKKQQLDIALLLLKNTRWMEQSESKDIILITRHILEKGKKYWAEIGNELSYYSAILARDSFDYPALEKYAEEITTNDPIWKLKKASLFAELGNFEEGKHLISGAYSDLLKQYRNNHGSIYLLSRLAWAYWLARGVNLSELEEKIRIFSFDYKESKCDPWDYIEHMQEKITKKLAKQQEQEIEPLFEPGHYKDNSNTVTWSNELHPLLLLEGISNTVGLPLRWQHTNFLVDSAAKIAELTEIDNTQRFSLAIRAASSETSNVLKRVFSRIKIACLSQDEANFLIEKTISSIEYWSKKRETQASISGITNYAIDRLRVFIEVLARISVRATSEQAKQIFRLAVSLGQNNKLQHLWLFDSIKDLIEFSLKSIPDAEQHEVLLDALSYPLETEIQKNEYGKWANPVIDNPGERKQNIFIDKRINEIIDTIERNSSKNAPALLRLLPLIKSKFLTEKECRQIALNIWGG
;
A
#
# COMPACT_ATOMS: atom_id res chain seq x y z
N MET A 1 -24.41 -5.29 38.49
CA MET A 1 -24.76 -5.59 37.09
C MET A 1 -24.91 -4.26 36.36
N ALA A 2 -24.12 -3.99 35.32
CA ALA A 2 -24.29 -2.78 34.52
C ALA A 2 -25.63 -2.87 33.77
N LYS A 3 -26.57 -1.96 34.03
CA LYS A 3 -27.83 -1.90 33.29
C LYS A 3 -27.51 -1.59 31.82
N ASP A 4 -28.11 -2.35 30.91
CA ASP A 4 -27.84 -2.25 29.48
C ASP A 4 -28.48 -0.98 28.90
N ILE A 5 -27.64 -0.02 28.49
CA ILE A 5 -28.08 1.26 27.92
C ILE A 5 -28.83 1.08 26.59
N THR A 6 -28.65 -0.06 25.91
CA THR A 6 -29.31 -0.32 24.63
C THR A 6 -30.83 -0.50 24.76
N GLN A 7 -31.31 -0.75 25.99
CA GLN A 7 -32.73 -0.91 26.30
C GLN A 7 -33.46 0.42 26.60
N LEU A 8 -32.76 1.56 26.52
CA LEU A 8 -33.40 2.87 26.67
C LEU A 8 -34.26 3.23 25.45
N ASP A 9 -35.46 3.75 25.69
CA ASP A 9 -36.34 4.30 24.65
C ASP A 9 -35.65 5.40 23.81
N ASP A 10 -34.81 6.21 24.46
CA ASP A 10 -34.07 7.31 23.81
C ASP A 10 -32.75 6.86 23.16
N TYR A 11 -32.40 5.56 23.18
CA TYR A 11 -31.13 5.07 22.65
C TYR A 11 -30.94 5.39 21.15
N THR A 12 -32.03 5.43 20.37
CA THR A 12 -31.97 5.85 18.96
C THR A 12 -31.55 7.32 18.81
N LYS A 13 -31.99 8.21 19.71
CA LYS A 13 -31.59 9.63 19.72
C LYS A 13 -30.11 9.75 20.10
N LEU A 14 -29.65 8.98 21.09
CA LEU A 14 -28.26 8.92 21.49
C LEU A 14 -27.36 8.46 20.33
N LYS A 15 -27.75 7.41 19.59
CA LYS A 15 -27.04 6.97 18.38
C LYS A 15 -26.94 8.05 17.32
N LYS A 16 -28.00 8.84 17.10
CA LYS A 16 -27.98 9.97 16.15
C LYS A 16 -26.99 11.05 16.59
N LEU A 17 -27.02 11.46 17.87
CA LEU A 17 -26.04 12.40 18.41
C LEU A 17 -24.61 11.88 18.28
N ALA A 18 -24.36 10.60 18.62
CA ALA A 18 -23.06 9.98 18.46
C ALA A 18 -22.60 9.96 16.99
N SER A 19 -23.49 9.68 16.05
CA SER A 19 -23.16 9.72 14.61
C SER A 19 -22.77 11.10 14.11
N ALA A 20 -23.39 12.16 14.66
CA ALA A 20 -23.03 13.55 14.38
C ALA A 20 -21.70 13.92 15.04
N LEU A 21 -21.49 13.58 16.31
CA LEU A 21 -20.25 13.80 17.05
C LEU A 21 -19.04 13.19 16.33
N TRP A 22 -19.14 11.93 15.91
CA TRP A 22 -18.07 11.23 15.19
C TRP A 22 -18.05 11.52 13.68
N GLN A 23 -18.82 12.52 13.21
CA GLN A 23 -18.85 12.98 11.82
C GLN A 23 -19.01 11.85 10.78
N GLN A 24 -19.85 10.84 11.08
CA GLN A 24 -20.02 9.68 10.19
C GLN A 24 -20.57 10.03 8.80
N ASN A 25 -21.18 11.20 8.65
CA ASN A 25 -21.64 11.73 7.38
C ASN A 25 -20.94 13.07 7.12
N SER A 26 -20.17 13.11 6.03
CA SER A 26 -19.37 14.28 5.61
C SER A 26 -20.20 15.53 5.27
N SER A 27 -21.53 15.41 5.28
CA SER A 27 -22.45 16.53 5.06
C SER A 27 -22.74 17.35 6.33
N TYR A 28 -22.27 16.93 7.50
CA TYR A 28 -22.53 17.60 8.78
C TYR A 28 -21.24 18.20 9.38
N HIS A 29 -21.35 19.35 10.06
CA HIS A 29 -20.19 20.02 10.70
C HIS A 29 -19.82 19.41 12.07
N GLY A 30 -20.58 18.41 12.53
CA GLY A 30 -20.33 17.67 13.76
C GLY A 30 -21.39 17.93 14.84
N ALA A 31 -20.98 17.75 16.09
CA ALA A 31 -21.79 18.07 17.27
C ALA A 31 -21.06 19.09 18.15
N ALA A 32 -21.82 20.05 18.68
CA ALA A 32 -21.35 21.01 19.68
C ALA A 32 -22.02 20.72 21.02
N ILE A 33 -21.35 21.02 22.12
CA ILE A 33 -21.89 20.79 23.47
C ILE A 33 -21.99 22.10 24.24
N MET A 34 -23.08 22.28 24.97
CA MET A 34 -23.31 23.37 25.90
C MET A 34 -23.36 22.83 27.34
N ILE A 35 -22.42 23.28 28.16
CA ILE A 35 -22.22 22.83 29.53
C ILE A 35 -22.77 23.86 30.51
N GLY A 36 -23.64 23.42 31.41
CA GLY A 36 -24.18 24.24 32.50
C GLY A 36 -23.59 23.90 33.88
N ALA A 37 -24.02 24.65 34.90
CA ALA A 37 -23.48 24.57 36.25
C ALA A 37 -23.73 23.21 36.93
N GLY A 38 -24.76 22.47 36.49
CA GLY A 38 -25.04 21.12 36.98
C GLY A 38 -23.96 20.10 36.63
N PHE A 39 -23.20 20.33 35.54
CA PHE A 39 -22.06 19.49 35.20
C PHE A 39 -20.91 19.74 36.18
N SER A 40 -20.50 21.00 36.36
CA SER A 40 -19.44 21.36 37.31
C SER A 40 -19.78 20.87 38.72
N ARG A 41 -21.03 21.05 39.18
CA ARG A 41 -21.49 20.60 40.50
C ARG A 41 -21.35 19.10 40.74
N SER A 42 -21.67 18.29 39.74
CA SER A 42 -21.61 16.83 39.88
C SER A 42 -20.20 16.28 39.61
N ALA A 43 -19.41 16.93 38.75
CA ALA A 43 -18.12 16.43 38.28
C ALA A 43 -16.90 16.98 39.03
N ALA A 44 -16.98 18.16 39.64
CA ALA A 44 -15.86 18.79 40.34
C ALA A 44 -15.75 18.35 41.79
N THR A 45 -14.56 18.51 42.39
CA THR A 45 -14.33 18.21 43.81
C THR A 45 -13.47 19.27 44.47
N THR A 46 -13.62 19.40 45.78
CA THR A 46 -12.65 20.10 46.65
C THR A 46 -11.86 19.13 47.55
N GLY A 47 -12.10 17.81 47.42
CA GLY A 47 -11.65 16.80 48.38
C GLY A 47 -12.60 16.60 49.57
N ASP A 48 -13.48 17.57 49.85
CA ASP A 48 -14.54 17.48 50.86
C ASP A 48 -15.90 17.14 50.20
N SER A 49 -16.47 15.99 50.57
CA SER A 49 -17.76 15.50 50.05
C SER A 49 -18.96 16.37 50.43
N ASN A 50 -18.83 17.24 51.44
CA ASN A 50 -19.91 18.09 51.91
C ASN A 50 -19.99 19.43 51.16
N LYS A 51 -18.94 19.79 50.41
CA LYS A 51 -18.93 21.02 49.59
C LYS A 51 -19.42 20.71 48.18
N LYS A 52 -20.32 21.54 47.67
CA LYS A 52 -20.90 21.44 46.32
C LYS A 52 -20.89 22.81 45.65
N LEU A 53 -20.66 22.86 44.34
CA LEU A 53 -20.75 24.12 43.60
C LEU A 53 -22.19 24.64 43.63
N PRO A 54 -22.39 25.96 43.82
CA PRO A 54 -23.71 26.55 43.87
C PRO A 54 -24.39 26.51 42.49
N LEU A 55 -25.69 26.27 42.48
CA LEU A 55 -26.55 26.48 41.32
C LEU A 55 -27.27 27.83 41.45
N TRP A 56 -27.95 28.26 40.38
CA TRP A 56 -28.75 29.50 40.35
C TRP A 56 -29.67 29.68 41.57
N PHE A 57 -30.38 28.62 41.99
CA PHE A 57 -31.28 28.70 43.14
C PHE A 57 -30.53 28.97 44.45
N ASN A 58 -29.29 28.48 44.60
CA ASN A 58 -28.48 28.75 45.80
C ASN A 58 -28.10 30.23 45.88
N PHE A 59 -27.76 30.85 44.76
CA PHE A 59 -27.56 32.29 44.70
C PHE A 59 -28.84 33.06 45.01
N SER A 60 -29.99 32.63 44.49
CA SER A 60 -31.28 33.26 44.81
C SER A 60 -31.58 33.23 46.30
N GLU A 61 -31.38 32.09 46.98
CA GLU A 61 -31.57 31.97 48.43
C GLU A 61 -30.65 32.91 49.21
N LEU A 62 -29.37 33.01 48.82
CA LEU A 62 -28.40 33.91 49.44
C LEU A 62 -28.79 35.38 49.26
N LEU A 63 -29.09 35.79 48.03
CA LEU A 63 -29.48 37.18 47.71
C LEU A 63 -30.79 37.57 48.41
N THR A 64 -31.77 36.66 48.44
CA THR A 64 -33.04 36.87 49.15
C THR A 64 -32.81 37.13 50.63
N LYS A 65 -31.92 36.35 51.25
CA LYS A 65 -31.58 36.47 52.67
C LYS A 65 -30.83 37.78 52.99
N GLU A 66 -29.91 38.20 52.13
CA GLU A 66 -29.17 39.46 52.35
C GLU A 66 -30.02 40.71 52.06
N LEU A 67 -30.94 40.64 51.10
CA LEU A 67 -31.82 41.76 50.73
C LEU A 67 -33.13 41.83 51.53
N ASN A 68 -33.51 40.77 52.24
CA ASN A 68 -34.86 40.57 52.81
C ASN A 68 -35.97 40.79 51.76
N SER A 69 -35.73 40.39 50.50
CA SER A 69 -36.68 40.54 49.38
C SER A 69 -37.68 39.38 49.35
N ASN A 70 -38.85 39.60 48.75
CA ASN A 70 -39.86 38.55 48.51
C ASN A 70 -39.87 38.10 47.03
N SER A 71 -38.95 38.60 46.20
CA SER A 71 -38.83 38.20 44.80
C SER A 71 -38.29 36.78 44.69
N SER A 72 -38.86 35.96 43.80
CA SER A 72 -38.37 34.61 43.50
C SER A 72 -37.57 34.54 42.19
N ASP A 73 -37.48 35.64 41.44
CA ASP A 73 -36.76 35.70 40.17
C ASP A 73 -35.26 35.98 40.41
N PRO A 74 -34.36 35.05 40.07
CA PRO A 74 -32.92 35.20 40.28
C PRO A 74 -32.32 36.44 39.62
N LEU A 75 -32.77 36.79 38.41
CA LEU A 75 -32.21 37.90 37.64
C LEU A 75 -32.60 39.25 38.25
N ARG A 76 -33.84 39.33 38.73
CA ARG A 76 -34.34 40.52 39.44
C ARG A 76 -33.66 40.68 40.80
N LEU A 77 -33.48 39.59 41.55
CA LEU A 77 -32.74 39.62 42.83
C LEU A 77 -31.29 40.09 42.63
N ALA A 78 -30.64 39.63 41.57
CA ALA A 78 -29.30 40.09 41.19
C ALA A 78 -29.26 41.59 40.86
N GLU A 79 -30.27 42.09 40.14
CA GLU A 79 -30.40 43.53 39.83
C GLU A 79 -30.66 44.37 41.09
N GLU A 80 -31.55 43.92 41.97
CA GLU A 80 -31.82 44.57 43.27
C GLU A 80 -30.55 44.62 44.13
N TYR A 81 -29.77 43.53 44.16
CA TYR A 81 -28.49 43.46 44.87
C TYR A 81 -27.46 44.43 44.28
N ASN A 82 -27.33 44.44 42.96
CA ASN A 82 -26.43 45.35 42.24
C ASN A 82 -26.80 46.81 42.48
N ALA A 83 -28.09 47.15 42.49
CA ALA A 83 -28.56 48.51 42.76
C ALA A 83 -28.31 48.96 44.21
N TYR A 84 -28.40 48.04 45.18
CA TYR A 84 -28.26 48.36 46.59
C TYR A 84 -26.81 48.33 47.09
N PHE A 85 -26.04 47.30 46.74
CA PHE A 85 -24.66 47.09 47.21
C PHE A 85 -23.58 47.42 46.16
N GLY A 86 -23.98 47.61 44.89
CA GLY A 86 -23.07 47.89 43.79
C GLY A 86 -22.52 46.64 43.09
N LYS A 87 -22.07 46.82 41.84
CA LYS A 87 -21.61 45.73 40.96
C LYS A 87 -20.41 44.95 41.50
N GLN A 88 -19.48 45.66 42.16
CA GLN A 88 -18.28 45.03 42.73
C GLN A 88 -18.65 44.07 43.87
N ALA A 89 -19.60 44.43 44.73
CA ALA A 89 -20.05 43.59 45.83
C ALA A 89 -20.69 42.28 45.32
N LEU A 90 -21.49 42.38 44.25
CA LEU A 90 -22.09 41.22 43.59
C LEU A 90 -21.03 40.30 42.97
N HIS A 91 -20.04 40.88 42.28
CA HIS A 91 -18.92 40.13 41.71
C HIS A 91 -18.10 39.43 42.81
N ASP A 92 -17.79 40.12 43.90
CA ASP A 92 -17.04 39.57 45.03
C ASP A 92 -17.83 38.46 45.75
N LEU A 93 -19.16 38.58 45.85
CA LEU A 93 -20.03 37.53 46.35
C LEU A 93 -19.96 36.28 45.47
N ILE A 94 -20.12 36.43 44.15
CA ILE A 94 -20.03 35.31 43.19
C ILE A 94 -18.67 34.62 43.29
N LYS A 95 -17.58 35.41 43.31
CA LYS A 95 -16.22 34.90 43.43
C LYS A 95 -16.00 34.14 44.74
N LYS A 96 -16.51 34.66 45.85
CA LYS A 96 -16.39 34.04 47.18
C LYS A 96 -17.16 32.72 47.26
N GLU A 97 -18.39 32.68 46.77
CA GLU A 97 -19.25 31.50 46.86
C GLU A 97 -18.81 30.36 45.93
N ILE A 98 -18.29 30.69 44.74
CA ILE A 98 -17.76 29.67 43.82
C ILE A 98 -16.39 29.20 44.28
N ASN A 99 -15.51 30.12 44.68
CA ASN A 99 -14.14 29.85 45.07
C ASN A 99 -13.43 28.90 44.08
N ASP A 100 -13.36 29.30 42.80
CA ASP A 100 -12.94 28.46 41.68
C ASP A 100 -11.60 27.74 41.92
N SER A 101 -10.64 28.42 42.54
CA SER A 101 -9.32 27.87 42.89
C SER A 101 -9.37 26.64 43.82
N ALA A 102 -10.42 26.50 44.64
CA ALA A 102 -10.58 25.36 45.54
C ALA A 102 -11.11 24.10 44.85
N TRP A 103 -11.65 24.24 43.63
CA TRP A 103 -12.21 23.15 42.85
C TRP A 103 -11.18 22.57 41.91
N ILE A 104 -11.19 21.24 41.79
CA ILE A 104 -10.29 20.49 40.91
C ILE A 104 -11.14 19.73 39.89
N PRO A 105 -10.86 19.87 38.57
CA PRO A 105 -11.51 19.07 37.56
C PRO A 105 -11.13 17.59 37.71
N ARG A 106 -12.10 16.68 37.51
CA ARG A 106 -11.89 15.22 37.56
C ARG A 106 -12.05 14.57 36.18
N GLU A 107 -11.94 13.24 36.15
CA GLU A 107 -12.10 12.37 34.97
C GLU A 107 -13.28 12.72 34.07
N LEU A 108 -14.45 13.13 34.57
CA LEU A 108 -15.57 13.49 33.71
C LEU A 108 -15.29 14.72 32.81
N HIS A 109 -14.50 15.70 33.29
CA HIS A 109 -14.11 16.85 32.46
C HIS A 109 -13.17 16.40 31.36
N LYS A 110 -12.23 15.49 31.69
CA LYS A 110 -11.29 14.89 30.73
C LYS A 110 -12.03 14.08 29.67
N SER A 111 -12.85 13.11 30.09
CA SER A 111 -13.63 12.26 29.19
C SER A 111 -14.59 13.06 28.30
N LEU A 112 -15.09 14.20 28.77
CA LEU A 112 -15.93 15.09 27.97
C LEU A 112 -15.14 15.77 26.85
N LEU A 113 -13.95 16.29 27.16
CA LEU A 113 -13.09 17.00 26.23
C LEU A 113 -12.25 16.07 25.32
N GLU A 114 -12.07 14.80 25.68
CA GLU A 114 -11.48 13.78 24.78
C GLU A 114 -12.37 13.45 23.57
N LEU A 115 -13.66 13.79 23.64
CA LEU A 115 -14.59 13.60 22.53
C LEU A 115 -14.43 14.72 21.49
N PRO A 116 -14.63 14.43 20.18
CA PRO A 116 -14.38 15.38 19.09
C PRO A 116 -15.52 16.41 18.93
N TRP A 117 -15.81 17.18 19.98
CA TRP A 117 -16.78 18.28 19.89
C TRP A 117 -16.27 19.37 18.95
N SER A 118 -17.13 19.81 18.01
CA SER A 118 -16.81 20.92 17.12
C SER A 118 -16.64 22.22 17.91
N GLU A 119 -17.49 22.44 18.91
CA GLU A 119 -17.41 23.58 19.83
C GLU A 119 -17.92 23.17 21.22
N VAL A 120 -17.31 23.71 22.28
CA VAL A 120 -17.72 23.58 23.68
C VAL A 120 -18.16 24.96 24.16
N LEU A 121 -19.45 25.14 24.40
CA LEU A 121 -20.03 26.38 24.90
C LEU A 121 -20.33 26.23 26.39
N THR A 122 -20.14 27.28 27.18
CA THR A 122 -20.56 27.26 28.58
C THR A 122 -21.00 28.63 29.06
N THR A 123 -21.99 28.63 29.94
CA THR A 123 -22.43 29.81 30.71
C THR A 123 -21.83 29.83 32.13
N ASN A 124 -20.96 28.86 32.45
CA ASN A 124 -20.35 28.75 33.77
C ASN A 124 -19.19 29.74 33.90
N TRP A 125 -19.03 30.33 35.07
CA TRP A 125 -17.94 31.27 35.35
C TRP A 125 -16.67 30.61 35.90
N ASP A 126 -16.75 29.33 36.32
CA ASP A 126 -15.61 28.52 36.80
C ASP A 126 -14.59 28.23 35.68
N THR A 127 -13.34 27.87 35.98
CA THR A 127 -12.29 27.60 34.98
C THR A 127 -12.03 26.11 34.76
N LEU A 128 -12.96 25.23 35.13
CA LEU A 128 -12.72 23.79 35.22
C LEU A 128 -12.54 23.13 33.86
N LEU A 129 -13.24 23.58 32.82
CA LEU A 129 -13.09 23.05 31.46
C LEU A 129 -11.75 23.47 30.86
N GLU A 130 -11.35 24.71 31.10
CA GLU A 130 -10.10 25.31 30.66
C GLU A 130 -8.92 24.56 31.29
N ARG A 131 -8.92 24.43 32.62
CA ARG A 131 -7.89 23.67 33.36
C ARG A 131 -7.85 22.20 32.96
N ALA A 132 -9.01 21.57 32.71
CA ALA A 132 -9.04 20.19 32.22
C ALA A 132 -8.47 20.06 30.80
N SER A 133 -8.66 21.07 29.95
CA SER A 133 -8.16 21.06 28.57
C SER A 133 -6.63 21.13 28.48
N GLU A 134 -5.95 21.72 29.48
CA GLU A 134 -4.48 21.77 29.55
C GLU A 134 -3.82 20.38 29.65
N GLU A 135 -4.54 19.40 30.20
CA GLU A 135 -4.06 18.01 30.33
C GLU A 135 -4.35 17.16 29.07
N ILE A 136 -5.10 17.69 28.10
CA ILE A 136 -5.58 16.95 26.91
C ILE A 136 -4.76 17.34 25.69
N HIS A 137 -4.18 16.33 25.04
CA HIS A 137 -3.26 16.54 23.92
C HIS A 137 -3.98 16.55 22.57
N GLN A 138 -5.08 15.81 22.44
CA GLN A 138 -5.95 15.80 21.26
C GLN A 138 -7.40 15.46 21.66
N PRO A 139 -8.42 16.19 21.19
CA PRO A 139 -8.32 17.43 20.40
C PRO A 139 -7.77 18.61 21.23
N VAL A 140 -7.10 19.58 20.58
CA VAL A 140 -6.58 20.79 21.22
C VAL A 140 -7.63 21.89 21.16
N TYR A 141 -8.15 22.33 22.31
CA TYR A 141 -9.15 23.40 22.38
C TYR A 141 -8.52 24.78 22.51
N SER A 142 -8.97 25.74 21.69
CA SER A 142 -8.67 27.14 21.93
C SER A 142 -9.64 27.74 22.94
N ILE A 143 -9.15 28.44 23.95
CA ILE A 143 -9.99 29.10 24.96
C ILE A 143 -10.44 30.47 24.44
N VAL A 144 -11.73 30.75 24.52
CA VAL A 144 -12.34 32.04 24.18
C VAL A 144 -13.07 32.57 25.41
N SER A 145 -12.43 33.50 26.12
CA SER A 145 -13.01 34.13 27.32
C SER A 145 -13.65 35.49 27.01
N LYS A 146 -13.23 36.14 25.92
CA LYS A 146 -13.74 37.45 25.49
C LYS A 146 -14.11 37.45 24.01
N GLN A 147 -14.85 38.47 23.57
CA GLN A 147 -15.34 38.55 22.19
C GLN A 147 -14.20 38.71 21.18
N GLU A 148 -13.14 39.39 21.59
CA GLU A 148 -11.95 39.66 20.76
C GLU A 148 -11.19 38.37 20.44
N ASP A 149 -11.22 37.39 21.36
CA ASP A 149 -10.52 36.10 21.22
C ASP A 149 -11.07 35.27 20.06
N LEU A 150 -12.34 35.49 19.65
CA LEU A 150 -12.94 34.80 18.49
C LEU A 150 -12.17 35.05 17.19
N SER A 151 -11.42 36.15 17.08
CA SER A 151 -10.66 36.51 15.88
C SER A 151 -9.39 35.68 15.70
N SER A 152 -8.81 35.16 16.79
CA SER A 152 -7.52 34.44 16.80
C SER A 152 -7.65 32.96 17.18
N ALA A 153 -8.73 32.59 17.88
CA ALA A 153 -8.97 31.23 18.32
C ALA A 153 -9.35 30.29 17.17
N ARG A 154 -8.71 29.12 17.10
CA ARG A 154 -9.00 28.07 16.11
C ARG A 154 -9.99 27.06 16.68
N SER A 155 -10.94 26.62 15.86
CA SER A 155 -11.83 25.51 16.19
C SER A 155 -11.02 24.20 16.33
N PRO A 156 -11.33 23.32 17.30
CA PRO A 156 -12.44 23.43 18.25
C PRO A 156 -12.15 24.40 19.41
N ARG A 157 -13.18 25.10 19.92
CA ARG A 157 -13.02 26.10 21.00
C ARG A 157 -13.81 25.77 22.26
N ILE A 158 -13.32 26.24 23.41
CA ILE A 158 -14.09 26.36 24.65
C ILE A 158 -14.48 27.84 24.80
N VAL A 159 -15.77 28.14 24.64
CA VAL A 159 -16.30 29.51 24.60
C VAL A 159 -17.12 29.85 25.83
N LYS A 160 -16.68 30.87 26.54
CA LYS A 160 -17.26 31.38 27.79
C LYS A 160 -18.24 32.50 27.49
N LEU A 161 -19.52 32.17 27.42
CA LEU A 161 -20.55 33.12 26.94
C LEU A 161 -20.91 34.19 27.99
N HIS A 162 -20.81 33.86 29.27
CA HIS A 162 -21.26 34.72 30.39
C HIS A 162 -20.11 35.29 31.24
N GLY A 163 -18.88 35.21 30.72
CA GLY A 163 -17.66 35.63 31.41
C GLY A 163 -17.02 34.52 32.25
N THR A 164 -15.87 34.84 32.82
CA THR A 164 -14.99 33.94 33.59
C THR A 164 -14.45 34.68 34.81
N ILE A 165 -14.52 34.04 35.99
CA ILE A 165 -13.98 34.61 37.23
C ILE A 165 -12.49 34.94 37.06
N ASP A 166 -12.06 36.08 37.58
CA ASP A 166 -10.67 36.57 37.58
C ASP A 166 -10.07 36.87 36.19
N VAL A 167 -10.82 36.70 35.11
CA VAL A 167 -10.38 36.98 33.73
C VAL A 167 -11.20 38.10 33.08
N THR A 168 -12.53 38.06 33.22
CA THR A 168 -13.43 39.08 32.67
C THR A 168 -13.83 40.08 33.73
N LYS A 169 -13.90 41.36 33.36
CA LYS A 169 -14.29 42.45 34.26
C LYS A 169 -15.78 42.39 34.64
N ASP A 170 -16.61 41.95 33.72
CA ASP A 170 -18.07 41.91 33.86
C ASP A 170 -18.54 40.45 33.68
N LEU A 171 -19.31 39.95 34.65
CA LEU A 171 -19.99 38.66 34.59
C LEU A 171 -21.48 38.90 34.30
N ILE A 172 -22.08 38.06 33.47
CA ILE A 172 -23.50 38.18 33.09
C ILE A 172 -24.35 37.52 34.16
N PHE A 173 -25.08 38.32 34.94
CA PHE A 173 -25.92 37.81 36.01
C PHE A 173 -27.20 38.61 36.24
N THR A 174 -27.18 39.94 36.06
CA THR A 174 -28.34 40.79 36.39
C THR A 174 -29.33 40.89 35.23
N GLN A 175 -30.55 41.32 35.53
CA GLN A 175 -31.59 41.53 34.51
C GLN A 175 -31.14 42.49 33.40
N GLU A 176 -30.42 43.56 33.75
CA GLU A 176 -29.90 44.52 32.78
C GLU A 176 -28.78 43.93 31.90
N ASP A 177 -27.93 43.06 32.46
CA ASP A 177 -26.90 42.35 31.69
C ASP A 177 -27.54 41.50 30.58
N TYR A 178 -28.57 40.70 30.89
CA TYR A 178 -29.28 39.89 29.89
C TYR A 178 -30.02 40.75 28.85
N ARG A 179 -30.60 41.89 29.26
CA ARG A 179 -31.30 42.80 28.34
C ARG A 179 -30.36 43.44 27.33
N THR A 180 -29.16 43.83 27.76
CA THR A 180 -28.16 44.51 26.93
C THR A 180 -27.21 43.53 26.22
N TYR A 181 -27.21 42.25 26.61
CA TYR A 181 -26.36 41.19 26.06
C TYR A 181 -26.35 41.13 24.53
N PRO A 182 -27.49 41.17 23.81
CA PRO A 182 -27.47 41.09 22.35
C PRO A 182 -26.74 42.24 21.64
N GLN A 183 -26.66 43.42 22.30
CA GLN A 183 -25.98 44.60 21.77
C GLN A 183 -24.51 44.63 22.20
N GLN A 184 -24.23 44.42 23.49
CA GLN A 184 -22.87 44.48 24.04
C GLN A 184 -22.02 43.27 23.62
N TYR A 185 -22.65 42.10 23.51
CA TYR A 185 -22.00 40.84 23.19
C TYR A 185 -22.41 40.28 21.82
N ALA A 186 -22.61 41.16 20.83
CA ALA A 186 -23.10 40.79 19.49
C ALA A 186 -22.26 39.70 18.78
N ALA A 187 -20.93 39.68 18.97
CA ALA A 187 -20.06 38.67 18.36
C ALA A 187 -20.36 37.25 18.87
N PHE A 188 -20.50 37.09 20.20
CA PHE A 188 -20.93 35.83 20.81
C PHE A 188 -22.34 35.40 20.39
N VAL A 189 -23.27 36.34 20.25
CA VAL A 189 -24.62 36.03 19.75
C VAL A 189 -24.57 35.48 18.31
N ASN A 190 -23.82 36.14 17.43
CA ASN A 190 -23.67 35.68 16.04
C ASN A 190 -22.97 34.32 15.97
N PHE A 191 -21.92 34.14 16.77
CA PHE A 191 -21.21 32.87 16.89
C PHE A 191 -22.12 31.74 17.41
N ALA A 192 -22.85 31.95 18.50
CA ALA A 192 -23.76 30.95 19.06
C ALA A 192 -24.85 30.55 18.04
N ARG A 193 -25.43 31.53 17.33
CA ARG A 193 -26.36 31.26 16.23
C ARG A 193 -25.72 30.41 15.13
N GLN A 194 -24.50 30.74 14.71
CA GLN A 194 -23.78 29.95 13.70
C GLN A 194 -23.58 28.51 14.16
N VAL A 195 -23.12 28.30 15.40
CA VAL A 195 -22.93 26.96 15.96
C VAL A 195 -24.24 26.15 15.93
N PHE A 196 -25.37 26.77 16.25
CA PHE A 196 -26.70 26.14 16.28
C PHE A 196 -27.25 25.83 14.87
N ILE A 197 -26.79 26.54 13.84
CA ILE A 197 -27.13 26.27 12.44
C ILE A 197 -26.31 25.09 11.90
N GLU A 198 -25.01 25.07 12.20
CA GLU A 198 -24.05 24.14 11.59
C GLU A 198 -24.03 22.77 12.27
N ASN A 199 -24.23 22.72 13.59
CA ASN A 199 -23.99 21.54 14.42
C ASN A 199 -25.27 20.99 15.05
N GLU A 200 -25.25 19.70 15.41
CA GLU A 200 -26.22 19.15 16.36
C GLU A 200 -25.79 19.54 17.78
N LEU A 201 -26.71 20.06 18.60
CA LEU A 201 -26.38 20.66 19.90
C LEU A 201 -26.67 19.68 21.03
N CYS A 202 -25.72 19.47 21.94
CA CYS A 202 -25.90 18.67 23.15
C CYS A 202 -25.90 19.58 24.38
N LEU A 203 -26.93 19.51 25.22
CA LEU A 203 -27.02 20.24 26.48
C LEU A 203 -26.76 19.26 27.63
N MET A 204 -25.81 19.58 28.50
CA MET A 204 -25.44 18.74 29.64
C MET A 204 -25.23 19.58 30.90
N GLY A 205 -25.84 19.15 32.01
CA GLY A 205 -25.79 19.92 33.26
C GLY A 205 -26.43 21.30 33.15
N PHE A 206 -27.25 21.51 32.11
CA PHE A 206 -27.86 22.76 31.72
C PHE A 206 -29.38 22.59 31.75
N SER A 207 -30.10 23.49 32.43
CA SER A 207 -31.56 23.37 32.60
C SER A 207 -32.33 23.67 31.31
N GLY A 208 -31.75 24.45 30.40
CA GLY A 208 -32.43 24.92 29.19
C GLY A 208 -33.26 26.20 29.41
N ASP A 209 -33.31 26.71 30.63
CA ASP A 209 -34.14 27.88 31.00
C ASP A 209 -33.41 29.22 30.84
N ASP A 210 -32.15 29.20 30.41
CA ASP A 210 -31.35 30.40 30.22
C ASP A 210 -31.96 31.33 29.14
N PRO A 211 -32.19 32.62 29.44
CA PRO A 211 -32.85 33.53 28.50
C PRO A 211 -32.09 33.75 27.19
N ASN A 212 -30.75 33.73 27.22
CA ASN A 212 -29.94 33.92 26.02
C ASN A 212 -30.01 32.68 25.13
N PHE A 213 -29.88 31.49 25.72
CA PHE A 213 -30.06 30.22 25.03
C PHE A 213 -31.43 30.12 24.34
N LEU A 214 -32.52 30.42 25.06
CA LEU A 214 -33.88 30.37 24.53
C LEU A 214 -34.08 31.33 23.36
N GLN A 215 -33.49 32.53 23.42
CA GLN A 215 -33.51 33.48 22.31
C GLN A 215 -32.76 32.96 21.08
N TRP A 216 -31.58 32.37 21.24
CA TRP A 216 -30.82 31.83 20.11
C TRP A 216 -31.50 30.60 19.50
N ALA A 217 -31.96 29.66 20.33
CA ALA A 217 -32.68 28.46 19.88
C ALA A 217 -33.99 28.83 19.17
N GLY A 218 -34.75 29.78 19.74
CA GLY A 218 -35.97 30.31 19.12
C GLY A 218 -35.69 30.95 17.77
N TRP A 219 -34.67 31.82 17.69
CA TRP A 219 -34.29 32.48 16.44
C TRP A 219 -33.93 31.48 15.34
N VAL A 220 -33.13 30.45 15.65
CA VAL A 220 -32.73 29.42 14.67
C VAL A 220 -33.94 28.61 14.21
N ARG A 221 -34.82 28.21 15.13
CA ARG A 221 -36.06 27.49 14.81
C ARG A 221 -36.96 28.30 13.89
N ASP A 222 -37.14 29.58 14.17
CA ASP A 222 -38.08 30.44 13.46
C ASP A 222 -37.59 30.77 12.04
N HIS A 223 -36.27 30.80 11.81
CA HIS A 223 -35.68 31.10 10.49
C HIS A 223 -35.40 29.85 9.64
N LEU A 224 -35.09 28.71 10.24
CA LEU A 224 -34.77 27.47 9.51
C LEU A 224 -35.92 26.46 9.44
N THR A 225 -36.96 26.63 10.26
CA THR A 225 -38.15 25.76 10.33
C THR A 225 -37.78 24.27 10.36
N SER A 226 -38.11 23.50 9.31
CA SER A 226 -37.91 22.06 9.19
C SER A 226 -36.47 21.62 8.96
N HIS A 227 -35.55 22.54 8.65
CA HIS A 227 -34.13 22.27 8.42
C HIS A 227 -33.26 22.61 9.64
N SER A 228 -33.87 22.99 10.76
CA SER A 228 -33.15 23.23 12.01
C SER A 228 -32.54 21.94 12.56
N ARG A 229 -31.28 22.03 13.02
CA ARG A 229 -30.58 20.94 13.68
C ARG A 229 -31.23 20.64 15.02
N ARG A 230 -31.15 19.38 15.48
CA ARG A 230 -31.76 19.01 16.76
C ARG A 230 -30.89 19.45 17.92
N ILE A 231 -31.56 19.81 19.01
CA ILE A 231 -30.96 20.07 20.31
C ILE A 231 -31.25 18.85 21.19
N TYR A 232 -30.25 18.24 21.80
CA TYR A 232 -30.39 17.09 22.70
C TYR A 232 -30.19 17.55 24.13
N LEU A 233 -31.13 17.26 25.02
CA LEU A 233 -30.98 17.52 26.45
C LEU A 233 -30.68 16.22 27.17
N VAL A 234 -29.52 16.13 27.84
CA VAL A 234 -29.00 14.87 28.40
C VAL A 234 -28.85 14.98 29.93
N GLY A 235 -29.34 13.97 30.64
CA GLY A 235 -29.11 13.82 32.08
C GLY A 235 -30.07 12.84 32.76
N ALA A 236 -30.01 12.79 34.10
CA ALA A 236 -31.02 12.12 34.92
C ALA A 236 -32.24 13.05 35.10
N LEU A 237 -33.08 13.17 34.06
CA LEU A 237 -34.09 14.22 33.96
C LEU A 237 -35.40 13.85 34.67
N GLY A 238 -35.76 12.56 34.70
CA GLY A 238 -36.99 12.09 35.34
C GLY A 238 -38.26 12.72 34.73
N LEU A 239 -38.30 12.85 33.41
CA LEU A 239 -39.33 13.62 32.72
C LEU A 239 -40.67 12.87 32.71
N ASN A 240 -41.75 13.59 33.01
CA ASN A 240 -43.11 13.12 32.76
C ASN A 240 -43.50 13.35 31.28
N SER A 241 -44.59 12.73 30.84
CA SER A 241 -45.07 12.82 29.45
C SER A 241 -45.34 14.25 28.98
N SER A 242 -45.84 15.12 29.86
CA SER A 242 -46.16 16.50 29.53
C SER A 242 -44.90 17.34 29.31
N LYS A 243 -43.90 17.23 30.20
CA LYS A 243 -42.61 17.93 30.08
C LYS A 243 -41.83 17.45 28.85
N ARG A 244 -41.86 16.14 28.55
CA ARG A 244 -41.23 15.60 27.33
C ARG A 244 -41.85 16.21 26.07
N LYS A 245 -43.18 16.23 25.95
CA LYS A 245 -43.88 16.84 24.79
C LYS A 245 -43.60 18.33 24.65
N TYR A 246 -43.48 19.05 25.76
CA TYR A 246 -43.14 20.47 25.75
C TYR A 246 -41.73 20.70 25.17
N LEU A 247 -40.71 19.96 25.63
CA LEU A 247 -39.35 20.04 25.08
C LEU A 247 -39.32 19.69 23.58
N GLU A 248 -40.04 18.63 23.18
CA GLU A 248 -40.13 18.23 21.78
C GLU A 248 -40.78 19.32 20.90
N SER A 249 -41.75 20.09 21.44
CA SER A 249 -42.33 21.24 20.73
C SER A 249 -41.34 22.39 20.50
N LEU A 250 -40.27 22.46 21.31
CA LEU A 250 -39.17 23.42 21.16
C LEU A 250 -38.03 22.88 20.28
N ASN A 251 -38.22 21.74 19.60
CA ASN A 251 -37.18 21.02 18.87
C ASN A 251 -36.03 20.50 19.77
N ILE A 252 -36.32 20.31 21.06
CA ILE A 252 -35.39 19.73 22.04
C ILE A 252 -35.76 18.26 22.24
N ALA A 253 -34.84 17.36 21.88
CA ALA A 253 -34.96 15.93 22.04
C ALA A 253 -34.32 15.48 23.37
N PRO A 254 -35.10 15.18 24.42
CA PRO A 254 -34.54 14.70 25.67
C PRO A 254 -33.97 13.28 25.51
N ILE A 255 -32.83 13.04 26.15
CA ILE A 255 -32.20 11.73 26.39
C ILE A 255 -32.20 11.54 27.90
N ASP A 256 -33.26 10.90 28.41
CA ASP A 256 -33.45 10.72 29.86
C ASP A 256 -32.81 9.43 30.35
N LEU A 257 -31.75 9.56 31.15
CA LEU A 257 -30.97 8.45 31.70
C LEU A 257 -31.46 8.04 33.11
N TYR A 258 -32.52 8.67 33.62
CA TYR A 258 -33.01 8.47 34.99
C TYR A 258 -33.32 7.00 35.32
N SER A 259 -33.88 6.24 34.37
CA SER A 259 -34.21 4.82 34.57
C SER A 259 -33.00 3.95 34.90
N LEU A 260 -31.81 4.31 34.40
CA LEU A 260 -30.57 3.59 34.66
C LEU A 260 -30.00 3.90 36.05
N VAL A 261 -30.20 5.13 36.52
CA VAL A 261 -29.64 5.62 37.80
C VAL A 261 -30.67 5.71 38.93
N LYS A 262 -31.88 5.19 38.75
CA LYS A 262 -32.98 5.27 39.74
C LYS A 262 -32.60 4.72 41.12
N ASP A 263 -31.67 3.76 41.18
CA ASP A 263 -31.31 3.05 42.41
C ASP A 263 -30.36 3.84 43.32
N TYR A 264 -29.88 5.01 42.88
CA TYR A 264 -29.05 5.89 43.70
C TYR A 264 -29.92 6.92 44.44
N ASP A 265 -29.76 7.02 45.76
CA ASP A 265 -30.57 7.90 46.60
C ASP A 265 -30.24 9.39 46.38
N ASP A 266 -28.95 9.72 46.33
CA ASP A 266 -28.47 11.10 46.15
C ASP A 266 -28.65 11.60 44.71
N ALA A 267 -29.17 12.82 44.56
CA ALA A 267 -29.44 13.42 43.25
C ALA A 267 -28.14 13.75 42.49
N ASP A 268 -27.12 14.28 43.18
CA ASP A 268 -25.85 14.62 42.53
C ASP A 268 -25.11 13.35 42.07
N MET A 269 -25.18 12.25 42.84
CA MET A 269 -24.67 10.94 42.44
C MET A 269 -25.40 10.37 41.22
N ARG A 270 -26.73 10.55 41.13
CA ARG A 270 -27.50 10.19 39.92
C ARG A 270 -27.02 10.95 38.70
N HIS A 271 -26.79 12.26 38.82
CA HIS A 271 -26.26 13.09 37.73
C HIS A 271 -24.83 12.71 37.34
N PHE A 272 -23.96 12.44 38.33
CA PHE A 272 -22.60 11.98 38.08
C PHE A 272 -22.59 10.67 37.29
N LYS A 273 -23.35 9.66 37.76
CA LYS A 273 -23.41 8.34 37.10
C LYS A 273 -24.10 8.39 35.75
N ALA A 274 -25.12 9.22 35.58
CA ALA A 274 -25.74 9.41 34.27
C ALA A 274 -24.76 10.01 33.25
N THR A 275 -23.98 11.02 33.67
CA THR A 275 -22.94 11.65 32.85
C THR A 275 -21.84 10.66 32.49
N GLU A 276 -21.34 9.88 33.46
CA GLU A 276 -20.36 8.82 33.24
C GLU A 276 -20.84 7.81 32.19
N ILE A 277 -22.07 7.28 32.36
CA ILE A 277 -22.68 6.33 31.42
C ILE A 277 -22.82 6.94 30.02
N PHE A 278 -23.23 8.20 29.93
CA PHE A 278 -23.38 8.90 28.65
C PHE A 278 -22.06 9.05 27.90
N LEU A 279 -21.03 9.59 28.54
CA LEU A 279 -19.71 9.80 27.94
C LEU A 279 -19.08 8.48 27.51
N GLN A 280 -19.14 7.45 28.37
CA GLN A 280 -18.68 6.10 28.03
C GLN A 280 -19.43 5.51 26.84
N THR A 281 -20.73 5.79 26.72
CA THR A 281 -21.53 5.31 25.57
C THR A 281 -21.15 6.04 24.28
N LEU A 282 -20.93 7.35 24.32
CA LEU A 282 -20.45 8.10 23.17
C LEU A 282 -19.09 7.58 22.68
N GLN A 283 -18.16 7.29 23.61
CA GLN A 283 -16.88 6.66 23.30
C GLN A 283 -17.04 5.26 22.69
N LYS A 284 -17.92 4.41 23.27
CA LYS A 284 -18.22 3.07 22.72
C LYS A 284 -18.87 3.10 21.34
N LEU A 285 -19.61 4.17 21.02
CA LEU A 285 -20.24 4.38 19.71
C LEU A 285 -19.30 5.00 18.68
N LYS A 286 -18.01 5.18 19.01
CA LYS A 286 -17.00 5.58 18.03
C LYS A 286 -17.04 4.59 16.84
N PRO A 287 -17.26 5.09 15.61
CA PRO A 287 -17.23 4.23 14.44
C PRO A 287 -15.84 3.64 14.31
N LYS A 288 -15.77 2.34 14.01
CA LYS A 288 -14.51 1.76 13.55
C LYS A 288 -14.19 2.36 12.20
N ASN A 289 -12.97 2.86 12.06
CA ASN A 289 -12.52 3.33 10.77
C ASN A 289 -12.41 2.16 9.80
N LYS A 290 -12.58 2.40 8.50
CA LYS A 290 -12.51 1.32 7.51
C LYS A 290 -11.14 0.63 7.47
N TRP A 291 -10.06 1.34 7.81
CA TRP A 291 -8.71 0.77 7.87
C TRP A 291 -8.41 -0.07 9.14
N GLU A 292 -9.28 0.03 10.14
CA GLU A 292 -9.27 -0.82 11.35
C GLU A 292 -9.96 -2.16 11.11
N TRP A 293 -10.32 -2.48 9.86
CA TRP A 293 -10.85 -3.78 9.50
C TRP A 293 -9.86 -4.90 9.86
N GLU A 294 -10.40 -5.94 10.48
CA GLU A 294 -9.71 -7.19 10.80
C GLU A 294 -10.68 -8.35 10.53
N PRO A 295 -10.20 -9.50 10.01
CA PRO A 295 -11.04 -10.67 9.80
C PRO A 295 -11.47 -11.29 11.13
N ASN A 296 -12.60 -12.00 11.16
CA ASN A 296 -13.06 -12.68 12.37
C ASN A 296 -12.11 -13.82 12.74
N GLN A 297 -11.77 -13.93 14.03
CA GLN A 297 -11.03 -15.09 14.53
C GLN A 297 -11.97 -16.29 14.60
N LEU A 298 -11.65 -17.32 13.80
CA LEU A 298 -12.44 -18.56 13.73
C LEU A 298 -11.89 -19.67 14.65
N HIS A 299 -10.68 -19.47 15.19
CA HIS A 299 -10.07 -20.38 16.17
C HIS A 299 -10.84 -20.39 17.48
N ARG A 300 -11.06 -21.57 18.02
CA ARG A 300 -11.59 -21.73 19.38
C ARG A 300 -10.45 -21.60 20.39
N THR A 301 -10.65 -20.75 21.40
CA THR A 301 -9.65 -20.47 22.43
C THR A 301 -9.67 -21.49 23.58
N GLU A 302 -10.76 -22.22 23.75
CA GLU A 302 -10.92 -23.31 24.73
C GLU A 302 -11.53 -24.53 24.02
N MET A 303 -10.79 -25.64 23.98
CA MET A 303 -11.25 -26.93 23.44
C MET A 303 -10.80 -28.06 24.38
N THR A 304 -11.67 -29.04 24.61
CA THR A 304 -11.32 -30.26 25.36
C THR A 304 -10.43 -31.18 24.51
N GLU A 305 -9.62 -32.04 25.14
CA GLU A 305 -8.76 -33.01 24.42
C GLU A 305 -9.59 -33.96 23.52
N GLU A 306 -10.82 -34.29 23.91
CA GLU A 306 -11.74 -35.12 23.11
C GLU A 306 -12.20 -34.40 21.82
N GLU A 307 -12.48 -33.10 21.90
CA GLU A 307 -12.85 -32.28 20.74
C GLU A 307 -11.68 -32.06 19.78
N LEU A 308 -10.47 -31.95 20.32
CA LEU A 308 -9.21 -31.89 19.55
C LEU A 308 -8.98 -33.18 18.76
N ASN A 309 -9.19 -34.36 19.36
CA ASN A 309 -9.04 -35.64 18.68
C ASN A 309 -10.12 -35.87 17.61
N ARG A 310 -11.39 -35.53 17.90
CA ARG A 310 -12.48 -35.64 16.92
C ARG A 310 -12.28 -34.73 15.70
N ARG A 311 -11.70 -33.54 15.86
CA ARG A 311 -11.45 -32.59 14.75
C ARG A 311 -10.60 -33.17 13.61
N TYR A 312 -9.59 -33.96 13.92
CA TYR A 312 -8.66 -34.50 12.92
C TYR A 312 -9.03 -35.90 12.42
N GLN A 313 -9.79 -36.66 13.20
CA GLN A 313 -10.15 -38.05 12.88
C GLN A 313 -11.59 -38.19 12.33
N ASP A 314 -12.49 -37.27 12.67
CA ASP A 314 -13.88 -37.25 12.20
C ASP A 314 -14.08 -36.16 11.14
N HIS A 315 -13.97 -36.58 9.88
CA HIS A 315 -14.14 -35.69 8.73
C HIS A 315 -15.58 -35.17 8.55
N GLU A 316 -16.59 -35.85 9.07
CA GLU A 316 -17.99 -35.40 9.00
C GLU A 316 -18.24 -34.26 10.00
N HIS A 317 -17.69 -34.41 11.22
CA HIS A 317 -17.67 -33.31 12.18
C HIS A 317 -16.91 -32.10 11.63
N ALA A 318 -15.72 -32.31 11.05
CA ALA A 318 -14.93 -31.23 10.45
C ALA A 318 -15.68 -30.50 9.31
N ALA A 319 -16.43 -31.23 8.48
CA ALA A 319 -17.26 -30.66 7.42
C ALA A 319 -18.35 -29.73 7.99
N HIS A 320 -19.08 -30.18 9.01
CA HIS A 320 -20.12 -29.37 9.67
C HIS A 320 -19.53 -28.09 10.31
N LEU A 321 -18.32 -28.14 10.85
CA LEU A 321 -17.63 -26.97 11.40
C LEU A 321 -17.30 -25.94 10.32
N LEU A 322 -16.79 -26.38 9.17
CA LEU A 322 -16.52 -25.51 8.02
C LEU A 322 -17.80 -24.87 7.49
N GLU A 323 -18.91 -25.62 7.44
CA GLU A 323 -20.22 -25.06 7.04
C GLU A 323 -20.68 -23.96 7.99
N GLY A 324 -20.49 -24.13 9.31
CA GLY A 324 -20.79 -23.11 10.31
C GLY A 324 -19.97 -21.83 10.18
N GLN A 325 -18.76 -21.91 9.62
CA GLN A 325 -17.85 -20.78 9.43
C GLN A 325 -18.15 -19.95 8.18
N LEU A 326 -18.90 -20.49 7.21
CA LEU A 326 -19.17 -19.83 5.93
C LEU A 326 -19.76 -18.44 6.07
N VAL A 327 -20.69 -18.24 7.00
CA VAL A 327 -21.34 -16.94 7.21
C VAL A 327 -20.33 -15.89 7.64
N SER A 328 -19.38 -16.26 8.50
CA SER A 328 -18.31 -15.36 8.96
C SER A 328 -17.31 -15.07 7.84
N LEU A 329 -16.91 -16.08 7.07
CA LEU A 329 -15.99 -15.91 5.93
C LEU A 329 -16.59 -15.02 4.84
N GLU A 330 -17.86 -15.25 4.48
CA GLU A 330 -18.58 -14.42 3.50
C GLU A 330 -18.71 -12.97 3.98
N LYS A 331 -19.00 -12.77 5.27
CA LYS A 331 -19.04 -11.44 5.88
C LYS A 331 -17.68 -10.74 5.85
N ASP A 332 -16.59 -11.47 6.09
CA ASP A 332 -15.23 -10.92 6.05
C ASP A 332 -14.87 -10.49 4.63
N ARG A 333 -15.09 -11.34 3.62
CA ARG A 333 -14.88 -10.97 2.21
C ARG A 333 -15.71 -9.76 1.79
N LEU A 334 -16.99 -9.71 2.15
CA LEU A 334 -17.89 -8.61 1.76
C LEU A 334 -17.59 -7.30 2.49
N SER A 335 -17.01 -7.37 3.69
CA SER A 335 -16.62 -6.19 4.47
C SER A 335 -15.18 -5.73 4.22
N TYR A 336 -14.38 -6.52 3.50
CA TYR A 336 -13.00 -6.20 3.16
C TYR A 336 -12.92 -4.85 2.41
N PRO A 337 -12.16 -3.86 2.92
CA PRO A 337 -12.05 -2.52 2.33
C PRO A 337 -11.43 -2.41 0.93
N GLU A 338 -11.00 -3.53 0.34
CA GLU A 338 -10.41 -3.62 -1.00
C GLU A 338 -9.11 -2.82 -1.20
N TRP A 339 -8.19 -2.88 -0.22
CA TRP A 339 -6.80 -2.46 -0.46
C TRP A 339 -6.26 -3.13 -1.73
N LEU A 340 -5.53 -2.37 -2.55
CA LEU A 340 -4.93 -2.88 -3.77
C LEU A 340 -3.96 -4.04 -3.46
N VAL A 341 -3.17 -3.87 -2.40
CA VAL A 341 -2.32 -4.91 -1.81
C VAL A 341 -2.71 -5.01 -0.33
N CYS A 342 -3.05 -6.20 0.16
CA CYS A 342 -3.47 -6.39 1.54
C CYS A 342 -2.31 -6.12 2.53
N PRO A 343 -2.50 -5.30 3.58
CA PRO A 343 -1.47 -5.01 4.59
C PRO A 343 -0.84 -6.28 5.18
N ASN A 344 0.47 -6.26 5.43
CA ASN A 344 1.24 -7.47 5.80
C ASN A 344 0.67 -8.22 7.02
N ARG A 345 0.33 -7.50 8.09
CA ARG A 345 -0.27 -8.11 9.31
C ARG A 345 -1.62 -8.76 9.00
N LEU A 346 -2.49 -8.07 8.26
CA LEU A 346 -3.82 -8.59 7.92
C LEU A 346 -3.73 -9.81 7.00
N ARG A 347 -2.77 -9.80 6.07
CA ARG A 347 -2.48 -10.92 5.19
C ARG A 347 -2.11 -12.19 5.96
N PHE A 348 -1.26 -12.04 6.98
CA PHE A 348 -0.91 -13.15 7.86
C PHE A 348 -2.12 -13.64 8.67
N THR A 349 -2.96 -12.73 9.18
CA THR A 349 -4.20 -13.11 9.89
C THR A 349 -5.16 -13.88 8.99
N LEU A 350 -5.35 -13.44 7.74
CA LEU A 350 -6.17 -14.13 6.74
C LEU A 350 -5.61 -15.53 6.43
N HIS A 351 -4.30 -15.66 6.23
CA HIS A 351 -3.67 -16.96 6.02
C HIS A 351 -3.95 -17.93 7.19
N MET A 352 -3.91 -17.44 8.42
CA MET A 352 -4.17 -18.25 9.61
C MET A 352 -5.66 -18.58 9.81
N GLN A 353 -6.59 -17.80 9.24
CA GLN A 353 -8.03 -17.91 9.51
C GLN A 353 -8.63 -19.30 9.20
N LEU A 354 -8.12 -19.99 8.17
CA LEU A 354 -8.64 -21.27 7.68
C LEU A 354 -7.87 -22.50 8.20
N THR A 355 -7.37 -22.43 9.44
CA THR A 355 -6.59 -23.55 10.02
C THR A 355 -7.40 -24.43 10.98
N ASP A 356 -8.63 -24.05 11.34
CA ASP A 356 -9.48 -24.75 12.33
C ASP A 356 -10.91 -25.05 11.84
N PRO A 357 -11.17 -26.22 11.23
CA PRO A 357 -10.20 -27.22 10.77
C PRO A 357 -9.58 -26.83 9.42
N TRP A 358 -8.41 -27.38 9.10
CA TRP A 358 -7.78 -27.17 7.80
C TRP A 358 -8.61 -27.85 6.69
N PRO A 359 -9.03 -27.13 5.62
CA PRO A 359 -9.75 -27.73 4.50
C PRO A 359 -8.92 -28.80 3.78
N ASN A 360 -9.53 -29.96 3.49
CA ASN A 360 -8.89 -31.05 2.76
C ASN A 360 -9.91 -31.84 1.93
N PRO A 361 -9.48 -32.67 0.96
CA PRO A 361 -10.42 -33.40 0.10
C PRO A 361 -11.44 -34.24 0.88
N ASP A 362 -11.04 -34.85 1.99
CA ASP A 362 -11.90 -35.71 2.79
C ASP A 362 -13.05 -34.95 3.45
N ASN A 363 -12.77 -33.83 4.14
CA ASN A 363 -13.83 -33.05 4.77
C ASN A 363 -14.70 -32.32 3.73
N LEU A 364 -14.11 -31.80 2.64
CA LEU A 364 -14.86 -31.15 1.56
C LEU A 364 -15.82 -32.11 0.85
N SER A 365 -15.44 -33.37 0.66
CA SER A 365 -16.30 -34.37 0.02
C SER A 365 -17.57 -34.69 0.82
N ARG A 366 -17.55 -34.44 2.14
CA ARG A 366 -18.65 -34.69 3.09
C ARG A 366 -19.55 -33.47 3.31
N MET A 367 -19.16 -32.30 2.80
CA MET A 367 -19.99 -31.09 2.85
C MET A 367 -21.14 -31.14 1.84
N ASN A 368 -22.20 -30.37 2.12
CA ASN A 368 -23.22 -30.08 1.13
C ASN A 368 -22.60 -29.42 -0.11
N LYS A 369 -23.05 -29.82 -1.31
CA LYS A 369 -22.58 -29.32 -2.60
C LYS A 369 -22.53 -27.78 -2.68
N ASP A 370 -23.56 -27.10 -2.20
CA ASP A 370 -23.63 -25.63 -2.28
C ASP A 370 -22.70 -24.97 -1.25
N SER A 371 -22.67 -25.49 -0.02
CA SER A 371 -21.76 -25.04 1.04
C SER A 371 -20.30 -25.23 0.62
N ARG A 372 -19.98 -26.37 0.00
CA ARG A 372 -18.65 -26.68 -0.54
C ARG A 372 -18.24 -25.68 -1.62
N ALA A 373 -19.11 -25.39 -2.58
CA ALA A 373 -18.81 -24.43 -3.64
C ALA A 373 -18.58 -23.01 -3.09
N LYS A 374 -19.38 -22.58 -2.11
CA LYS A 374 -19.15 -21.31 -1.39
C LYS A 374 -17.81 -21.30 -0.65
N LEU A 375 -17.50 -22.35 0.09
CA LEU A 375 -16.23 -22.46 0.83
C LEU A 375 -15.04 -22.39 -0.13
N LEU A 376 -15.09 -23.13 -1.24
CA LEU A 376 -14.06 -23.10 -2.28
C LEU A 376 -13.83 -21.69 -2.84
N TYR A 377 -14.90 -20.91 -3.03
CA TYR A 377 -14.76 -19.51 -3.44
C TYR A 377 -14.11 -18.66 -2.35
N GLU A 378 -14.47 -18.83 -1.07
CA GLU A 378 -13.83 -18.11 0.02
C GLU A 378 -12.35 -18.48 0.15
N ILE A 379 -11.98 -19.77 0.05
CA ILE A 379 -10.58 -20.22 0.00
C ILE A 379 -9.85 -19.57 -1.19
N ALA A 380 -10.45 -19.57 -2.39
CA ALA A 380 -9.86 -18.92 -3.56
C ALA A 380 -9.64 -17.42 -3.35
N TRP A 381 -10.58 -16.73 -2.70
CA TRP A 381 -10.42 -15.32 -2.33
C TRP A 381 -9.25 -15.11 -1.36
N HIS A 382 -9.06 -15.96 -0.36
CA HIS A 382 -7.91 -15.89 0.55
C HIS A 382 -6.59 -15.99 -0.24
N HIS A 383 -6.42 -17.05 -1.04
CA HIS A 383 -5.21 -17.23 -1.86
C HIS A 383 -4.94 -16.04 -2.81
N LYS A 384 -6.00 -15.45 -3.39
CA LYS A 384 -5.89 -14.26 -4.24
C LYS A 384 -5.36 -13.05 -3.46
N VAL A 385 -5.84 -12.84 -2.23
CA VAL A 385 -5.46 -11.70 -1.39
C VAL A 385 -4.10 -11.90 -0.72
N THR A 386 -3.75 -13.14 -0.38
CA THR A 386 -2.49 -13.48 0.30
C THR A 386 -1.33 -13.79 -0.64
N PHE A 387 -1.58 -14.01 -1.94
CA PHE A 387 -0.59 -14.43 -2.96
C PHE A 387 -0.03 -15.85 -2.75
N GLU A 388 -0.77 -16.71 -2.05
CA GLU A 388 -0.37 -18.10 -1.82
C GLU A 388 -0.58 -18.99 -3.04
N ILE A 389 0.34 -19.94 -3.23
CA ILE A 389 0.22 -20.96 -4.29
C ILE A 389 -0.89 -21.95 -3.93
N LEU A 390 -1.73 -22.29 -4.90
CA LEU A 390 -2.75 -23.33 -4.71
C LEU A 390 -2.11 -24.72 -4.77
N PRO A 391 -2.35 -25.60 -3.79
CA PRO A 391 -1.94 -27.00 -3.88
C PRO A 391 -2.77 -27.76 -4.93
N ASN A 392 -2.19 -28.81 -5.52
CA ASN A 392 -2.80 -29.56 -6.64
C ASN A 392 -4.20 -30.12 -6.33
N TRP A 393 -4.45 -30.57 -5.10
CA TRP A 393 -5.79 -31.05 -4.70
C TRP A 393 -6.84 -29.93 -4.78
N LEU A 394 -6.48 -28.69 -4.39
CA LEU A 394 -7.38 -27.55 -4.38
C LEU A 394 -7.64 -27.05 -5.80
N VAL A 395 -6.63 -27.09 -6.67
CA VAL A 395 -6.75 -26.81 -8.10
C VAL A 395 -7.82 -27.71 -8.73
N ASN A 396 -7.77 -29.01 -8.45
CA ASN A 396 -8.74 -29.98 -8.96
C ASN A 396 -10.16 -29.69 -8.46
N GLU A 397 -10.34 -29.39 -7.17
CA GLU A 397 -11.64 -29.03 -6.60
C GLU A 397 -12.19 -27.72 -7.20
N LEU A 398 -11.34 -26.70 -7.37
CA LEU A 398 -11.72 -25.41 -7.95
C LEU A 398 -12.13 -25.51 -9.42
N LEU A 399 -11.48 -26.38 -10.20
CA LEU A 399 -11.88 -26.66 -11.59
C LEU A 399 -13.31 -27.20 -11.69
N THR A 400 -13.79 -27.90 -10.66
CA THR A 400 -15.17 -28.45 -10.68
C THR A 400 -16.24 -27.37 -10.55
N VAL A 401 -15.92 -26.21 -9.95
CA VAL A 401 -16.89 -25.16 -9.62
C VAL A 401 -16.79 -23.92 -10.52
N CYS A 402 -15.74 -23.77 -11.32
CA CYS A 402 -15.54 -22.62 -12.20
C CYS A 402 -16.15 -22.77 -13.61
N ASP A 403 -16.67 -23.95 -13.96
CA ASP A 403 -17.30 -24.20 -15.27
C ASP A 403 -18.63 -23.43 -15.42
N LEU A 404 -18.72 -22.57 -16.43
CA LEU A 404 -19.89 -21.73 -16.67
C LEU A 404 -21.09 -22.51 -17.21
N ASP A 405 -20.87 -23.68 -17.81
CA ASP A 405 -21.93 -24.48 -18.42
C ASP A 405 -22.60 -25.41 -17.39
N LYS A 406 -21.94 -25.62 -16.24
CA LYS A 406 -22.49 -26.43 -15.13
C LYS A 406 -23.32 -25.58 -14.16
N PRO A 407 -24.44 -26.11 -13.64
CA PRO A 407 -25.21 -25.43 -12.60
C PRO A 407 -24.41 -25.39 -11.30
N CYS A 408 -24.21 -24.18 -10.78
CA CYS A 408 -23.44 -23.88 -9.57
C CYS A 408 -24.14 -22.77 -8.78
N CYS A 409 -24.07 -22.81 -7.45
CA CYS A 409 -24.64 -21.76 -6.59
C CYS A 409 -23.84 -20.44 -6.65
N LEU A 410 -22.60 -20.50 -7.16
CA LEU A 410 -21.74 -19.33 -7.34
C LEU A 410 -22.23 -18.47 -8.51
N THR A 411 -22.09 -17.16 -8.37
CA THR A 411 -22.35 -16.22 -9.48
C THR A 411 -21.34 -16.43 -10.60
N LYS A 412 -21.70 -16.08 -11.84
CA LYS A 412 -20.79 -16.17 -13.00
C LYS A 412 -19.48 -15.41 -12.77
N LYS A 413 -19.53 -14.27 -12.08
CA LYS A 413 -18.32 -13.50 -11.72
C LYS A 413 -17.42 -14.27 -10.75
N GLN A 414 -17.97 -14.92 -9.73
CA GLN A 414 -17.21 -15.75 -8.79
C GLN A 414 -16.55 -16.95 -9.49
N GLN A 415 -17.29 -17.61 -10.40
CA GLN A 415 -16.73 -18.70 -11.22
C GLN A 415 -15.55 -18.22 -12.08
N LEU A 416 -15.67 -17.03 -12.70
CA LEU A 416 -14.59 -16.43 -13.49
C LEU A 416 -13.40 -15.97 -12.65
N ASP A 417 -13.63 -15.44 -11.45
CA ASP A 417 -12.57 -15.12 -10.49
C ASP A 417 -11.74 -16.36 -10.13
N ILE A 418 -12.39 -17.50 -9.89
CA ILE A 418 -11.71 -18.79 -9.65
C ILE A 418 -10.90 -19.20 -10.89
N ALA A 419 -11.50 -19.17 -12.09
CA ALA A 419 -10.81 -19.53 -13.31
C ALA A 419 -9.57 -18.65 -13.56
N LEU A 420 -9.66 -17.35 -13.24
CA LEU A 420 -8.54 -16.41 -13.37
C LEU A 420 -7.44 -16.69 -12.35
N LEU A 421 -7.80 -17.01 -11.10
CA LEU A 421 -6.83 -17.40 -10.08
C LEU A 421 -6.09 -18.69 -10.48
N LEU A 422 -6.83 -19.69 -10.96
CA LEU A 422 -6.25 -20.94 -11.46
C LEU A 422 -5.27 -20.69 -12.61
N LEU A 423 -5.66 -19.87 -13.59
CA LEU A 423 -4.79 -19.49 -14.70
C LEU A 423 -3.50 -18.84 -14.19
N LYS A 424 -3.60 -17.88 -13.26
CA LYS A 424 -2.43 -17.21 -12.68
C LYS A 424 -1.54 -18.15 -11.88
N ASN A 425 -2.11 -19.14 -11.19
CA ASN A 425 -1.36 -20.12 -10.41
C ASN A 425 -0.53 -21.08 -11.28
N THR A 426 -0.88 -21.26 -12.55
CA THR A 426 -0.11 -22.14 -13.47
C THR A 426 1.34 -21.68 -13.68
N ARG A 427 1.68 -20.43 -13.35
CA ARG A 427 3.09 -19.94 -13.32
C ARG A 427 3.98 -20.65 -12.30
N TRP A 428 3.38 -21.25 -11.29
CA TRP A 428 4.09 -21.92 -10.19
C TRP A 428 4.04 -23.45 -10.28
N MET A 429 3.45 -23.98 -11.36
CA MET A 429 3.29 -25.42 -11.59
C MET A 429 4.31 -25.93 -12.62
N GLU A 430 4.52 -27.25 -12.64
CA GLU A 430 5.29 -27.89 -13.70
C GLU A 430 4.60 -27.76 -15.07
N GLN A 431 5.40 -27.81 -16.15
CA GLN A 431 4.88 -27.63 -17.51
C GLN A 431 3.90 -28.72 -17.96
N SER A 432 4.03 -29.94 -17.45
CA SER A 432 3.14 -31.07 -17.75
C SER A 432 1.73 -30.82 -17.21
N GLU A 433 1.62 -30.39 -15.94
CA GLU A 433 0.36 -30.15 -15.25
C GLU A 433 -0.32 -28.85 -15.70
N SER A 434 0.47 -27.79 -15.94
CA SER A 434 -0.06 -26.46 -16.26
C SER A 434 -0.73 -26.36 -17.64
N LYS A 435 -0.29 -27.13 -18.65
CA LYS A 435 -0.78 -27.02 -20.04
C LYS A 435 -2.29 -27.21 -20.15
N ASP A 436 -2.81 -28.28 -19.55
CA ASP A 436 -4.24 -28.60 -19.61
C ASP A 436 -5.06 -27.57 -18.84
N ILE A 437 -4.58 -27.14 -17.67
CA ILE A 437 -5.23 -26.12 -16.85
C ILE A 437 -5.29 -24.78 -17.59
N ILE A 438 -4.22 -24.37 -18.26
CA ILE A 438 -4.19 -23.13 -19.07
C ILE A 438 -5.26 -23.20 -20.16
N LEU A 439 -5.38 -24.34 -20.86
CA LEU A 439 -6.31 -24.50 -21.97
C LEU A 439 -7.77 -24.44 -21.48
N ILE A 440 -8.08 -25.17 -20.41
CA ILE A 440 -9.41 -25.18 -19.78
C ILE A 440 -9.78 -23.78 -19.26
N THR A 441 -8.91 -23.16 -18.46
CA THR A 441 -9.21 -21.86 -17.82
C THR A 441 -9.30 -20.74 -18.84
N ARG A 442 -8.43 -20.71 -19.86
CA ARG A 442 -8.55 -19.73 -20.96
C ARG A 442 -9.89 -19.86 -21.70
N HIS A 443 -10.31 -21.08 -22.02
CA HIS A 443 -11.61 -21.30 -22.69
C HIS A 443 -12.78 -20.79 -21.85
N ILE A 444 -12.76 -21.05 -20.54
CA ILE A 444 -13.77 -20.55 -19.60
C ILE A 444 -13.77 -19.01 -19.56
N LEU A 445 -12.59 -18.39 -19.44
CA LEU A 445 -12.45 -16.94 -19.36
C LEU A 445 -12.88 -16.25 -20.66
N GLU A 446 -12.52 -16.79 -21.82
CA GLU A 446 -12.94 -16.29 -23.13
C GLU A 446 -14.48 -16.28 -23.28
N LYS A 447 -15.15 -17.39 -22.93
CA LYS A 447 -16.62 -17.44 -22.84
C LYS A 447 -17.18 -16.42 -21.85
N GLY A 448 -16.42 -16.13 -20.79
CA GLY A 448 -16.74 -15.23 -19.70
C GLY A 448 -16.69 -13.74 -20.02
N LYS A 449 -16.05 -13.32 -21.12
CA LYS A 449 -15.88 -11.90 -21.49
C LYS A 449 -17.18 -11.10 -21.53
N LYS A 450 -18.30 -11.75 -21.87
CA LYS A 450 -19.64 -11.14 -21.86
C LYS A 450 -20.18 -10.79 -20.47
N TYR A 451 -19.70 -11.47 -19.42
CA TYR A 451 -20.10 -11.25 -18.03
C TYR A 451 -19.14 -10.34 -17.26
N TRP A 452 -17.86 -10.30 -17.68
CA TRP A 452 -16.84 -9.46 -17.06
C TRP A 452 -15.88 -8.91 -18.12
N ALA A 453 -16.06 -7.62 -18.45
CA ALA A 453 -15.35 -6.96 -19.54
C ALA A 453 -13.82 -6.95 -19.37
N GLU A 454 -13.34 -6.89 -18.12
CA GLU A 454 -11.90 -6.82 -17.81
C GLU A 454 -11.14 -8.13 -18.07
N ILE A 455 -11.83 -9.24 -18.36
CA ILE A 455 -11.16 -10.50 -18.67
C ILE A 455 -10.22 -10.38 -19.87
N GLY A 456 -10.55 -9.55 -20.86
CA GLY A 456 -9.65 -9.26 -21.97
C GLY A 456 -8.30 -8.71 -21.49
N ASN A 457 -8.34 -7.68 -20.64
CA ASN A 457 -7.13 -7.08 -20.06
C ASN A 457 -6.36 -8.09 -19.19
N GLU A 458 -7.05 -8.90 -18.37
CA GLU A 458 -6.42 -9.92 -17.53
C GLU A 458 -5.70 -11.00 -18.35
N LEU A 459 -6.30 -11.47 -19.45
CA LEU A 459 -5.69 -12.48 -20.33
C LEU A 459 -4.48 -11.93 -21.10
N SER A 460 -4.58 -10.71 -21.66
CA SER A 460 -3.45 -10.07 -22.34
C SER A 460 -2.35 -9.74 -21.34
N TYR A 461 -2.67 -9.25 -20.15
CA TYR A 461 -1.67 -9.00 -19.10
C TYR A 461 -0.97 -10.27 -18.63
N TYR A 462 -1.73 -11.35 -18.36
CA TYR A 462 -1.12 -12.64 -18.02
C TYR A 462 -0.16 -13.14 -19.11
N SER A 463 -0.58 -13.05 -20.37
CA SER A 463 0.23 -13.45 -21.52
C SER A 463 1.47 -12.58 -21.70
N ALA A 464 1.36 -11.27 -21.43
CA ALA A 464 2.49 -10.34 -21.41
C ALA A 464 3.50 -10.69 -20.31
N ILE A 465 3.05 -11.06 -19.10
CA ILE A 465 3.94 -11.47 -18.01
C ILE A 465 4.69 -12.77 -18.36
N LEU A 466 4.03 -13.75 -18.97
CA LEU A 466 4.71 -14.96 -19.47
C LEU A 466 5.73 -14.65 -20.57
N ALA A 467 5.38 -13.78 -21.51
CA ALA A 467 6.29 -13.34 -22.58
C ALA A 467 7.50 -12.58 -22.02
N ARG A 468 7.29 -11.71 -21.03
CA ARG A 468 8.35 -11.01 -20.28
C ARG A 468 9.33 -12.00 -19.63
N ASP A 469 8.80 -12.99 -18.91
CA ASP A 469 9.65 -13.94 -18.16
C ASP A 469 10.41 -14.91 -19.07
N SER A 470 9.89 -15.17 -20.27
CA SER A 470 10.53 -16.00 -21.31
C SER A 470 11.36 -15.19 -22.32
N PHE A 471 11.47 -13.87 -22.13
CA PHE A 471 12.15 -12.93 -23.02
C PHE A 471 11.61 -12.87 -24.46
N ASP A 472 10.33 -13.21 -24.66
CA ASP A 472 9.63 -13.04 -25.93
C ASP A 472 9.11 -11.59 -26.06
N TYR A 473 10.02 -10.68 -26.41
CA TYR A 473 9.71 -9.26 -26.57
C TYR A 473 8.67 -8.95 -27.67
N PRO A 474 8.68 -9.59 -28.84
CA PRO A 474 7.60 -9.42 -29.83
C PRO A 474 6.21 -9.76 -29.28
N ALA A 475 6.08 -10.88 -28.56
CA ALA A 475 4.81 -11.25 -27.95
C ALA A 475 4.44 -10.28 -26.81
N LEU A 476 5.41 -9.85 -26.00
CA LEU A 476 5.20 -8.86 -24.94
C LEU A 476 4.66 -7.53 -25.50
N GLU A 477 5.23 -7.02 -26.59
CA GLU A 477 4.80 -5.77 -27.25
C GLU A 477 3.35 -5.89 -27.75
N LYS A 478 3.04 -6.98 -28.46
CA LYS A 478 1.68 -7.28 -28.92
C LYS A 478 0.66 -7.29 -27.77
N TYR A 479 0.92 -8.07 -26.72
CA TYR A 479 -0.03 -8.20 -25.61
C TYR A 479 -0.14 -6.92 -24.77
N ALA A 480 0.94 -6.14 -24.66
CA ALA A 480 0.90 -4.85 -23.98
C ALA A 480 0.00 -3.84 -24.72
N GLU A 481 0.01 -3.84 -26.06
CA GLU A 481 -0.83 -2.98 -26.88
C GLU A 481 -2.33 -3.30 -26.73
N GLU A 482 -2.68 -4.58 -26.65
CA GLU A 482 -4.07 -5.07 -26.49
C GLU A 482 -4.75 -4.61 -25.18
N ILE A 483 -3.99 -4.25 -24.15
CA ILE A 483 -4.53 -3.81 -22.86
C ILE A 483 -5.20 -2.44 -23.00
N THR A 484 -6.49 -2.38 -22.65
CA THR A 484 -7.28 -1.14 -22.61
C THR A 484 -7.04 -0.37 -21.31
N THR A 485 -7.16 0.95 -21.36
CA THR A 485 -6.72 1.87 -20.27
C THR A 485 -7.86 2.61 -19.58
N ASN A 486 -9.05 2.00 -19.54
CA ASN A 486 -10.26 2.60 -18.97
C ASN A 486 -10.18 2.74 -17.44
N ASP A 487 -9.51 1.80 -16.76
CA ASP A 487 -9.26 1.85 -15.32
C ASP A 487 -7.84 2.37 -15.03
N PRO A 488 -7.66 3.23 -13.99
CA PRO A 488 -6.33 3.71 -13.60
C PRO A 488 -5.31 2.60 -13.32
N ILE A 489 -5.71 1.45 -12.78
CA ILE A 489 -4.80 0.34 -12.50
C ILE A 489 -4.29 -0.30 -13.80
N TRP A 490 -5.11 -0.37 -14.83
CA TRP A 490 -4.64 -0.87 -16.14
C TRP A 490 -3.64 0.08 -16.79
N LYS A 491 -3.76 1.39 -16.55
CA LYS A 491 -2.72 2.36 -16.95
C LYS A 491 -1.39 2.06 -16.27
N LEU A 492 -1.38 1.80 -14.95
CA LEU A 492 -0.17 1.44 -14.21
C LEU A 492 0.45 0.13 -14.71
N LYS A 493 -0.36 -0.93 -14.83
CA LYS A 493 0.08 -2.23 -15.34
C LYS A 493 0.66 -2.14 -16.76
N LYS A 494 -0.01 -1.42 -17.66
CA LYS A 494 0.47 -1.18 -19.03
C LYS A 494 1.78 -0.38 -19.04
N ALA A 495 1.88 0.66 -18.20
CA ALA A 495 3.12 1.44 -18.05
C ALA A 495 4.30 0.57 -17.59
N SER A 496 4.08 -0.39 -16.69
CA SER A 496 5.11 -1.34 -16.27
C SER A 496 5.60 -2.23 -17.42
N LEU A 497 4.71 -2.69 -18.31
CA LEU A 497 5.12 -3.48 -19.47
C LEU A 497 5.87 -2.61 -20.49
N PHE A 498 5.44 -1.36 -20.67
CA PHE A 498 6.13 -0.38 -21.51
C PHE A 498 7.54 -0.05 -20.99
N ALA A 499 7.74 -0.02 -19.67
CA ALA A 499 9.08 0.11 -19.08
C ALA A 499 10.00 -1.06 -19.48
N GLU A 500 9.50 -2.30 -19.49
CA GLU A 500 10.27 -3.47 -19.95
C GLU A 500 10.64 -3.37 -21.44
N LEU A 501 9.77 -2.74 -22.24
CA LEU A 501 9.95 -2.51 -23.68
C LEU A 501 10.76 -1.24 -24.02
N GLY A 502 11.12 -0.43 -23.02
CA GLY A 502 11.84 0.85 -23.18
C GLY A 502 10.97 2.05 -23.55
N ASN A 503 9.65 1.90 -23.62
CA ASN A 503 8.68 2.94 -23.98
C ASN A 503 8.33 3.81 -22.75
N PHE A 504 9.34 4.49 -22.19
CA PHE A 504 9.21 5.21 -20.91
C PHE A 504 8.31 6.45 -21.00
N GLU A 505 8.31 7.19 -22.12
CA GLU A 505 7.49 8.40 -22.23
C GLU A 505 5.99 8.08 -22.28
N GLU A 506 5.57 7.11 -23.10
CA GLU A 506 4.18 6.65 -23.09
C GLU A 506 3.79 6.10 -21.71
N GLY A 507 4.68 5.34 -21.07
CA GLY A 507 4.47 4.85 -19.71
C GLY A 507 4.30 5.97 -18.68
N LYS A 508 5.12 7.04 -18.77
CA LYS A 508 5.06 8.22 -17.89
C LYS A 508 3.72 8.95 -18.02
N HIS A 509 3.21 9.08 -19.24
CA HIS A 509 1.89 9.65 -19.49
C HIS A 509 0.76 8.79 -18.89
N LEU A 510 0.86 7.46 -19.00
CA LEU A 510 -0.10 6.54 -18.38
C LEU A 510 -0.12 6.65 -16.86
N ILE A 511 1.05 6.69 -16.20
CA ILE A 511 1.15 6.82 -14.74
C ILE A 511 0.59 8.16 -14.27
N SER A 512 0.95 9.25 -14.95
CA SER A 512 0.46 10.60 -14.62
C SER A 512 -1.06 10.71 -14.80
N GLY A 513 -1.59 10.08 -15.85
CA GLY A 513 -3.03 9.97 -16.09
C GLY A 513 -3.74 9.17 -15.00
N ALA A 514 -3.19 8.02 -14.61
CA ALA A 514 -3.74 7.18 -13.53
C ALA A 514 -3.81 7.95 -12.20
N TYR A 515 -2.74 8.65 -11.83
CA TYR A 515 -2.68 9.48 -10.63
C TYR A 515 -3.74 10.59 -10.65
N SER A 516 -3.86 11.31 -11.78
CA SER A 516 -4.85 12.39 -11.93
C SER A 516 -6.29 11.89 -11.80
N ASP A 517 -6.61 10.75 -12.41
CA ASP A 517 -7.94 10.16 -12.34
C ASP A 517 -8.29 9.67 -10.93
N LEU A 518 -7.35 8.97 -10.27
CA LEU A 518 -7.52 8.51 -8.89
C LEU A 518 -7.67 9.68 -7.92
N LEU A 519 -6.91 10.77 -8.11
CA LEU A 519 -7.01 11.97 -7.29
C LEU A 519 -8.39 12.63 -7.42
N LYS A 520 -8.93 12.73 -8.64
CA LYS A 520 -10.29 13.26 -8.87
C LYS A 520 -11.35 12.37 -8.23
N GLN A 521 -11.24 11.05 -8.37
CA GLN A 521 -12.17 10.10 -7.76
C GLN A 521 -12.12 10.17 -6.23
N TYR A 522 -10.91 10.26 -5.65
CA TYR A 522 -10.73 10.33 -4.20
C TYR A 522 -11.29 11.63 -3.61
N ARG A 523 -11.16 12.77 -4.30
CA ARG A 523 -11.80 14.03 -3.88
C ARG A 523 -13.32 13.93 -3.72
N ASN A 524 -13.96 13.08 -4.49
CA ASN A 524 -15.40 12.86 -4.39
C ASN A 524 -15.76 11.78 -3.34
N ASN A 525 -14.79 11.04 -2.82
CA ASN A 525 -14.99 9.93 -1.88
C ASN A 525 -13.80 9.75 -0.92
N HIS A 526 -13.61 10.73 -0.04
CA HIS A 526 -12.48 10.86 0.88
C HIS A 526 -12.33 9.73 1.93
N GLY A 527 -13.31 8.83 2.04
CA GLY A 527 -13.29 7.71 3.00
C GLY A 527 -13.16 6.33 2.34
N SER A 528 -12.73 6.25 1.08
CA SER A 528 -12.60 4.98 0.35
C SER A 528 -11.18 4.44 0.38
N ILE A 529 -10.96 3.34 1.11
CA ILE A 529 -9.67 2.62 1.14
C ILE A 529 -9.29 2.07 -0.24
N TYR A 530 -10.28 1.59 -1.00
CA TYR A 530 -10.10 1.19 -2.40
C TYR A 530 -9.38 2.27 -3.22
N LEU A 531 -9.84 3.52 -3.13
CA LEU A 531 -9.26 4.64 -3.89
C LEU A 531 -7.94 5.10 -3.27
N LEU A 532 -7.88 5.21 -1.93
CA LEU A 532 -6.69 5.69 -1.22
C LEU A 532 -5.48 4.77 -1.46
N SER A 533 -5.67 3.45 -1.36
CA SER A 533 -4.60 2.48 -1.59
C SER A 533 -4.05 2.56 -3.01
N ARG A 534 -4.92 2.70 -4.03
CA ARG A 534 -4.52 2.85 -5.43
C ARG A 534 -3.83 4.18 -5.69
N LEU A 535 -4.35 5.25 -5.10
CA LEU A 535 -3.77 6.59 -5.19
C LEU A 535 -2.37 6.62 -4.58
N ALA A 536 -2.16 5.96 -3.44
CA ALA A 536 -0.86 5.90 -2.78
C ALA A 536 0.19 5.20 -3.67
N TRP A 537 -0.15 4.06 -4.26
CA TRP A 537 0.73 3.37 -5.22
C TRP A 537 0.97 4.18 -6.50
N ALA A 538 -0.07 4.80 -7.07
CA ALA A 538 0.06 5.66 -8.26
C ALA A 538 0.94 6.88 -7.98
N TYR A 539 0.80 7.50 -6.80
CA TYR A 539 1.61 8.61 -6.34
C TYR A 539 3.08 8.20 -6.17
N TRP A 540 3.33 7.06 -5.52
CA TRP A 540 4.68 6.54 -5.30
C TRP A 540 5.40 6.27 -6.62
N LEU A 541 4.70 5.63 -7.58
CA LEU A 541 5.19 5.44 -8.94
C LEU A 541 5.45 6.76 -9.66
N ALA A 542 4.48 7.69 -9.65
CA ALA A 542 4.62 8.99 -10.29
C ALA A 542 5.84 9.75 -9.75
N ARG A 543 6.06 9.73 -8.44
CA ARG A 543 7.22 10.34 -7.79
C ARG A 543 8.53 9.74 -8.29
N GLY A 544 8.63 8.41 -8.36
CA GLY A 544 9.85 7.74 -8.84
C GLY A 544 10.14 7.95 -10.34
N VAL A 545 9.11 8.16 -11.15
CA VAL A 545 9.23 8.39 -12.60
C VAL A 545 9.50 9.86 -12.95
N ASN A 546 8.92 10.82 -12.21
CA ASN A 546 8.96 12.25 -12.53
C ASN A 546 9.58 13.10 -11.42
N LEU A 547 10.69 12.64 -10.83
CA LEU A 547 11.31 13.28 -9.66
C LEU A 547 11.62 14.78 -9.89
N SER A 548 11.92 15.20 -11.12
CA SER A 548 12.30 16.58 -11.49
C SER A 548 11.15 17.50 -11.93
N GLU A 549 10.03 16.97 -12.45
CA GLU A 549 8.89 17.78 -12.94
C GLU A 549 7.77 17.93 -11.89
N LEU A 550 7.79 17.12 -10.82
CA LEU A 550 6.69 17.03 -9.85
C LEU A 550 6.82 17.99 -8.66
N GLU A 551 7.96 18.64 -8.45
CA GLU A 551 8.15 19.58 -7.34
C GLU A 551 7.23 20.81 -7.44
N GLU A 552 6.78 21.21 -8.63
CA GLU A 552 5.90 22.38 -8.81
C GLU A 552 4.39 22.06 -8.84
N LYS A 553 3.97 20.84 -9.22
CA LYS A 553 2.55 20.52 -9.50
C LYS A 553 1.86 19.62 -8.48
N ILE A 554 2.59 18.77 -7.75
CA ILE A 554 1.97 17.98 -6.67
C ILE A 554 2.07 18.81 -5.38
N ARG A 555 1.12 19.73 -5.20
CA ARG A 555 0.89 20.32 -3.88
C ARG A 555 0.62 19.19 -2.89
N ILE A 556 1.46 19.17 -1.87
CA ILE A 556 1.52 18.24 -0.75
C ILE A 556 0.15 18.22 -0.06
N PHE A 557 -0.64 17.21 -0.37
CA PHE A 557 -1.55 16.67 0.63
C PHE A 557 -0.67 15.82 1.56
N SER A 558 -0.55 16.21 2.82
CA SER A 558 -0.03 15.33 3.87
C SER A 558 -1.08 14.24 4.11
N PHE A 559 -1.17 13.29 3.19
CA PHE A 559 -1.94 12.08 3.43
C PHE A 559 -1.14 11.24 4.42
N ASP A 560 -1.69 11.04 5.62
CA ASP A 560 -1.17 10.03 6.53
C ASP A 560 -1.59 8.65 6.03
N TYR A 561 -0.88 8.15 5.02
CA TYR A 561 -1.11 6.81 4.47
C TYR A 561 -0.85 5.71 5.50
N LYS A 562 -0.07 6.02 6.54
CA LYS A 562 0.39 5.06 7.54
C LYS A 562 -0.74 4.60 8.45
N GLU A 563 -1.53 5.54 8.97
CA GLU A 563 -2.72 5.18 9.77
C GLU A 563 -3.71 4.31 8.98
N SER A 564 -3.89 4.62 7.69
CA SER A 564 -4.78 3.88 6.80
C SER A 564 -4.21 2.56 6.26
N LYS A 565 -2.98 2.18 6.64
CA LYS A 565 -2.25 1.00 6.14
C LYS A 565 -2.10 0.98 4.61
N CYS A 566 -1.99 2.16 4.00
CA CYS A 566 -1.93 2.35 2.55
C CYS A 566 -0.54 2.74 2.05
N ASP A 567 0.45 2.95 2.94
CA ASP A 567 1.79 3.40 2.55
C ASP A 567 2.53 2.29 1.76
N PRO A 568 2.88 2.51 0.47
CA PRO A 568 3.66 1.57 -0.32
C PRO A 568 4.98 1.16 0.33
N TRP A 569 5.62 2.05 1.10
CA TRP A 569 6.93 1.78 1.70
C TRP A 569 6.86 0.63 2.72
N ASP A 570 5.80 0.55 3.53
CA ASP A 570 5.59 -0.54 4.49
C ASP A 570 5.62 -1.93 3.82
N TYR A 571 5.15 -2.03 2.57
CA TYR A 571 5.14 -3.28 1.79
C TYR A 571 6.53 -3.60 1.23
N ILE A 572 7.25 -2.58 0.75
CA ILE A 572 8.59 -2.74 0.19
C ILE A 572 9.59 -3.10 1.28
N GLU A 573 9.55 -2.40 2.41
CA GLU A 573 10.41 -2.65 3.57
C GLU A 573 10.21 -4.08 4.10
N HIS A 574 8.97 -4.48 4.35
CA HIS A 574 8.67 -5.85 4.81
C HIS A 574 9.18 -6.94 3.84
N MET A 575 9.06 -6.70 2.53
CA MET A 575 9.59 -7.62 1.52
C MET A 575 11.12 -7.70 1.61
N GLN A 576 11.81 -6.55 1.71
CA GLN A 576 13.27 -6.49 1.81
C GLN A 576 13.79 -7.14 3.10
N GLU A 577 13.11 -6.95 4.22
CA GLU A 577 13.40 -7.62 5.49
C GLU A 577 13.31 -9.15 5.34
N LYS A 578 12.23 -9.64 4.73
CA LYS A 578 12.05 -11.08 4.48
C LYS A 578 13.13 -11.66 3.57
N ILE A 579 13.49 -10.96 2.49
CA ILE A 579 14.58 -11.38 1.60
C ILE A 579 15.90 -11.47 2.37
N THR A 580 16.20 -10.45 3.18
CA THR A 580 17.44 -10.38 3.96
C THR A 580 17.49 -11.51 5.00
N LYS A 581 16.40 -11.73 5.74
CA LYS A 581 16.27 -12.82 6.71
C LYS A 581 16.45 -14.19 6.06
N LYS A 582 15.93 -14.37 4.84
CA LYS A 582 16.03 -15.66 4.13
C LYS A 582 17.44 -15.92 3.59
N LEU A 583 18.09 -14.90 3.04
CA LEU A 583 19.49 -15.00 2.61
C LEU A 583 20.44 -15.27 3.79
N ALA A 584 20.22 -14.62 4.94
CA ALA A 584 21.01 -14.87 6.15
C ALA A 584 20.88 -16.33 6.61
N LYS A 585 19.65 -16.87 6.65
CA LYS A 585 19.41 -18.29 6.97
C LYS A 585 20.11 -19.25 6.00
N GLN A 586 20.12 -18.93 4.71
CA GLN A 586 20.82 -19.76 3.71
C GLN A 586 22.34 -19.79 3.98
N GLN A 587 22.93 -18.66 4.40
CA GLN A 587 24.35 -18.58 4.75
C GLN A 587 24.67 -19.32 6.06
N GLU A 588 23.78 -19.31 7.05
CA GLU A 588 23.93 -20.08 8.29
C GLU A 588 23.85 -21.60 8.08
N GLN A 589 23.14 -22.04 7.04
CA GLN A 589 23.01 -23.45 6.65
C GLN A 589 24.20 -23.96 5.83
N GLU A 590 25.17 -23.11 5.48
CA GLU A 590 26.47 -23.52 4.92
C GLU A 590 27.40 -24.09 6.02
N ILE A 591 28.54 -24.64 5.62
CA ILE A 591 29.50 -25.28 6.54
C ILE A 591 30.01 -24.26 7.58
N GLU A 592 29.65 -24.46 8.85
CA GLU A 592 30.03 -23.59 9.95
C GLU A 592 31.40 -24.02 10.51
N PRO A 593 32.46 -23.21 10.36
CA PRO A 593 33.76 -23.52 10.94
C PRO A 593 33.71 -23.38 12.46
N LEU A 594 34.12 -24.41 13.19
CA LEU A 594 34.22 -24.38 14.66
C LEU A 594 35.56 -23.78 15.10
N PHE A 595 35.64 -23.31 16.35
CA PHE A 595 36.83 -22.65 16.89
C PHE A 595 38.09 -23.53 16.82
N GLU A 596 37.95 -24.85 16.89
CA GLU A 596 39.06 -25.78 16.73
C GLU A 596 39.46 -25.93 15.24
N PRO A 597 40.75 -25.75 14.90
CA PRO A 597 41.23 -25.92 13.53
C PRO A 597 40.88 -27.30 12.96
N GLY A 598 40.19 -27.31 11.82
CA GLY A 598 39.79 -28.54 11.13
C GLY A 598 38.49 -29.16 11.63
N HIS A 599 37.72 -28.50 12.49
CA HIS A 599 36.38 -28.92 12.89
C HIS A 599 35.33 -28.00 12.25
N TYR A 600 34.30 -28.61 11.65
CA TYR A 600 33.21 -27.90 11.01
C TYR A 600 31.88 -28.60 11.30
N LYS A 601 30.83 -27.80 11.44
CA LYS A 601 29.46 -28.27 11.62
C LYS A 601 28.74 -28.11 10.29
N ASP A 602 28.39 -29.24 9.69
CA ASP A 602 27.62 -29.26 8.45
C ASP A 602 26.13 -29.11 8.78
N ASN A 603 25.60 -27.90 8.61
CA ASN A 603 24.21 -27.58 8.84
C ASN A 603 23.32 -27.85 7.60
N SER A 604 23.87 -28.36 6.49
CA SER A 604 23.18 -28.52 5.20
C SER A 604 21.97 -29.46 5.23
N ASN A 605 21.94 -30.41 6.19
CA ASN A 605 20.83 -31.34 6.38
C ASN A 605 19.72 -30.83 7.31
N THR A 606 19.79 -29.57 7.78
CA THR A 606 18.82 -29.02 8.73
C THR A 606 17.56 -28.53 8.02
N VAL A 607 16.46 -29.26 8.15
CA VAL A 607 15.16 -28.87 7.56
C VAL A 607 14.46 -27.85 8.47
N THR A 608 14.32 -26.62 8.00
CA THR A 608 13.55 -25.57 8.69
C THR A 608 12.17 -25.38 8.05
N TRP A 609 11.11 -25.54 8.84
CA TRP A 609 9.74 -25.27 8.42
C TRP A 609 9.38 -23.80 8.66
N SER A 610 8.77 -23.15 7.67
CA SER A 610 8.29 -21.77 7.77
C SER A 610 6.90 -21.68 7.16
N ASN A 611 5.94 -21.20 7.94
CA ASN A 611 4.58 -20.89 7.47
C ASN A 611 4.51 -19.49 6.83
N GLU A 612 5.63 -18.79 6.70
CA GLU A 612 5.66 -17.47 6.05
C GLU A 612 5.69 -17.59 4.52
N LEU A 613 4.91 -16.73 3.86
CA LEU A 613 4.93 -16.61 2.41
C LEU A 613 6.33 -16.29 1.84
N HIS A 614 6.68 -16.99 0.78
CA HIS A 614 7.97 -16.88 0.09
C HIS A 614 8.21 -15.46 -0.50
N PRO A 615 9.42 -14.88 -0.37
CA PRO A 615 9.72 -13.53 -0.88
C PRO A 615 9.48 -13.34 -2.39
N LEU A 616 9.75 -14.36 -3.21
CA LEU A 616 9.42 -14.36 -4.65
C LEU A 616 7.92 -14.09 -4.91
N LEU A 617 7.04 -14.78 -4.18
CA LEU A 617 5.59 -14.63 -4.33
C LEU A 617 5.12 -13.25 -3.88
N LEU A 618 5.76 -12.70 -2.84
CA LEU A 618 5.52 -11.31 -2.41
C LEU A 618 5.91 -10.30 -3.49
N LEU A 619 7.12 -10.45 -4.07
CA LEU A 619 7.61 -9.56 -5.12
C LEU A 619 6.70 -9.60 -6.35
N GLU A 620 6.42 -10.79 -6.87
CA GLU A 620 5.58 -10.97 -8.05
C GLU A 620 4.11 -10.61 -7.77
N GLY A 621 3.58 -10.92 -6.59
CA GLY A 621 2.23 -10.56 -6.18
C GLY A 621 2.03 -9.04 -6.14
N ILE A 622 2.95 -8.30 -5.51
CA ILE A 622 2.91 -6.83 -5.45
C ILE A 622 3.14 -6.23 -6.84
N SER A 623 4.20 -6.66 -7.54
CA SER A 623 4.55 -6.15 -8.86
C SER A 623 3.42 -6.32 -9.87
N ASN A 624 2.81 -7.50 -9.95
CA ASN A 624 1.75 -7.76 -10.93
C ASN A 624 0.39 -7.18 -10.52
N THR A 625 0.14 -6.98 -9.23
CA THR A 625 -1.12 -6.37 -8.77
C THR A 625 -1.13 -4.86 -9.00
N VAL A 626 -0.01 -4.20 -8.67
CA VAL A 626 0.15 -2.74 -8.82
C VAL A 626 0.49 -2.35 -10.25
N GLY A 627 1.26 -3.18 -10.97
CA GLY A 627 1.99 -2.75 -12.16
C GLY A 627 3.29 -2.05 -11.79
N LEU A 628 4.10 -2.66 -10.92
CA LEU A 628 5.38 -2.10 -10.48
C LEU A 628 6.53 -2.70 -11.30
N PRO A 629 7.27 -1.89 -12.08
CA PRO A 629 8.43 -2.37 -12.81
C PRO A 629 9.61 -2.60 -11.85
N LEU A 630 10.60 -3.40 -12.25
CA LEU A 630 11.83 -3.52 -11.45
C LEU A 630 12.62 -2.20 -11.46
N ARG A 631 12.67 -1.56 -12.63
CA ARG A 631 13.44 -0.35 -12.91
C ARG A 631 12.65 0.57 -13.83
N TRP A 632 12.87 1.87 -13.66
CA TRP A 632 12.45 2.88 -14.61
C TRP A 632 13.64 3.77 -14.98
N GLN A 633 14.18 3.60 -16.19
CA GLN A 633 15.44 4.25 -16.60
C GLN A 633 16.54 4.04 -15.54
N HIS A 634 16.93 5.08 -14.79
CA HIS A 634 17.94 4.99 -13.74
C HIS A 634 17.35 4.81 -12.32
N THR A 635 16.02 4.89 -12.17
CA THR A 635 15.32 4.72 -10.90
C THR A 635 15.14 3.24 -10.58
N ASN A 636 15.56 2.84 -9.38
CA ASN A 636 15.36 1.51 -8.84
C ASN A 636 14.06 1.45 -8.03
N PHE A 637 13.18 0.52 -8.38
CA PHE A 637 11.97 0.21 -7.61
C PHE A 637 12.07 -1.13 -6.89
N LEU A 638 12.47 -2.19 -7.61
CA LEU A 638 12.59 -3.56 -7.08
C LEU A 638 13.86 -4.28 -7.55
N VAL A 639 14.83 -3.60 -8.17
CA VAL A 639 16.06 -4.23 -8.71
C VAL A 639 16.81 -4.99 -7.63
N ASP A 640 17.04 -4.35 -6.47
CA ASP A 640 17.82 -4.96 -5.40
C ASP A 640 17.11 -6.17 -4.80
N SER A 641 15.79 -6.07 -4.62
CA SER A 641 14.95 -7.17 -4.16
C SER A 641 14.99 -8.34 -5.15
N ALA A 642 14.84 -8.08 -6.45
CA ALA A 642 14.90 -9.09 -7.50
C ALA A 642 16.29 -9.75 -7.60
N ALA A 643 17.36 -8.96 -7.55
CA ALA A 643 18.73 -9.46 -7.59
C ALA A 643 19.05 -10.38 -6.40
N LYS A 644 18.67 -9.96 -5.19
CA LYS A 644 18.81 -10.76 -3.97
C LYS A 644 17.96 -12.04 -4.01
N ILE A 645 16.73 -11.97 -4.51
CA ILE A 645 15.88 -13.15 -4.69
C ILE A 645 16.52 -14.13 -5.67
N ALA A 646 17.11 -13.67 -6.78
CA ALA A 646 17.79 -14.54 -7.75
C ALA A 646 18.99 -15.32 -7.16
N GLU A 647 19.50 -14.92 -6.00
CA GLU A 647 20.58 -15.61 -5.29
C GLU A 647 20.09 -16.78 -4.41
N LEU A 648 18.79 -16.86 -4.13
CA LEU A 648 18.21 -17.94 -3.35
C LEU A 648 18.31 -19.27 -4.10
N THR A 649 18.73 -20.33 -3.39
CA THR A 649 18.95 -21.67 -3.98
C THR A 649 17.66 -22.40 -4.31
N GLU A 650 16.60 -22.18 -3.52
CA GLU A 650 15.29 -22.86 -3.61
C GLU A 650 14.43 -22.45 -4.82
N ILE A 651 14.85 -21.45 -5.60
CA ILE A 651 14.08 -20.92 -6.73
C ILE A 651 14.45 -21.66 -8.01
N ASP A 652 13.44 -21.93 -8.85
CA ASP A 652 13.62 -22.49 -10.19
C ASP A 652 14.55 -21.63 -11.07
N ASN A 653 15.30 -22.29 -11.94
CA ASN A 653 16.24 -21.65 -12.84
C ASN A 653 15.56 -20.64 -13.80
N THR A 654 14.35 -20.93 -14.29
CA THR A 654 13.60 -20.03 -15.18
C THR A 654 13.33 -18.68 -14.50
N GLN A 655 12.84 -18.73 -13.26
CA GLN A 655 12.56 -17.53 -12.46
C GLN A 655 13.85 -16.81 -12.07
N ARG A 656 14.89 -17.56 -11.69
CA ARG A 656 16.22 -17.03 -11.37
C ARG A 656 16.81 -16.25 -12.55
N PHE A 657 16.77 -16.81 -13.76
CA PHE A 657 17.29 -16.15 -14.96
C PHE A 657 16.47 -14.91 -15.32
N SER A 658 15.13 -14.99 -15.30
CA SER A 658 14.23 -13.85 -15.52
C SER A 658 14.58 -12.67 -14.60
N LEU A 659 14.64 -12.91 -13.28
CA LEU A 659 14.95 -11.87 -12.32
C LEU A 659 16.36 -11.30 -12.49
N ALA A 660 17.36 -12.16 -12.69
CA ALA A 660 18.76 -11.73 -12.84
C ALA A 660 18.97 -10.84 -14.07
N ILE A 661 18.42 -11.25 -15.22
CA ILE A 661 18.55 -10.55 -16.50
C ILE A 661 17.76 -9.22 -16.49
N ARG A 662 16.58 -9.19 -15.87
CA ARG A 662 15.78 -7.97 -15.72
C ARG A 662 16.37 -7.01 -14.69
N ALA A 663 16.99 -7.52 -13.62
CA ALA A 663 17.67 -6.71 -12.62
C ALA A 663 19.01 -6.13 -13.12
N ALA A 664 19.70 -6.78 -14.05
CA ALA A 664 20.96 -6.28 -14.60
C ALA A 664 20.76 -5.00 -15.45
N SER A 665 21.70 -4.05 -15.36
CA SER A 665 21.78 -2.85 -16.23
C SER A 665 23.04 -2.84 -17.11
N SER A 666 23.96 -3.78 -16.88
CA SER A 666 25.24 -3.87 -17.59
C SER A 666 25.80 -5.29 -17.55
N GLU A 667 26.75 -5.60 -18.44
CA GLU A 667 27.53 -6.86 -18.41
C GLU A 667 28.28 -7.06 -17.07
N THR A 668 28.65 -5.95 -16.44
CA THR A 668 29.40 -5.92 -15.18
C THR A 668 28.54 -6.08 -13.92
N SER A 669 27.20 -6.14 -14.08
CA SER A 669 26.25 -6.24 -12.96
C SER A 669 26.53 -7.46 -12.07
N ASN A 670 26.61 -7.25 -10.75
CA ASN A 670 26.98 -8.30 -9.79
C ASN A 670 26.01 -9.49 -9.80
N VAL A 671 24.73 -9.25 -10.05
CA VAL A 671 23.73 -10.32 -10.17
C VAL A 671 24.09 -11.31 -11.30
N LEU A 672 24.58 -10.83 -12.44
CA LEU A 672 25.01 -11.70 -13.53
C LEU A 672 26.24 -12.53 -13.14
N LYS A 673 27.20 -11.91 -12.43
CA LYS A 673 28.38 -12.61 -11.91
C LYS A 673 28.04 -13.73 -10.95
N ARG A 674 27.00 -13.56 -10.12
CA ARG A 674 26.55 -14.54 -9.12
C ARG A 674 25.64 -15.63 -9.69
N VAL A 675 24.77 -15.29 -10.65
CA VAL A 675 23.80 -16.23 -11.25
C VAL A 675 24.41 -16.99 -12.41
N PHE A 676 25.13 -16.30 -13.30
CA PHE A 676 25.82 -16.87 -14.46
C PHE A 676 27.32 -17.03 -14.17
N SER A 677 27.65 -17.63 -13.01
CA SER A 677 29.03 -17.98 -12.67
C SER A 677 29.46 -19.24 -13.40
N ARG A 678 30.77 -19.45 -13.59
CA ARG A 678 31.30 -20.66 -14.25
C ARG A 678 30.79 -21.96 -13.61
N ILE A 679 30.73 -21.99 -12.27
CA ILE A 679 30.25 -23.16 -11.51
C ILE A 679 28.77 -23.39 -11.80
N LYS A 680 27.92 -22.36 -11.68
CA LYS A 680 26.47 -22.52 -11.90
C LYS A 680 26.15 -22.90 -13.34
N ILE A 681 26.84 -22.32 -14.32
CA ILE A 681 26.68 -22.66 -15.74
C ILE A 681 27.07 -24.11 -16.02
N ALA A 682 28.15 -24.59 -15.41
CA ALA A 682 28.56 -25.99 -15.55
C ALA A 682 27.52 -26.97 -14.98
N CYS A 683 26.77 -26.56 -13.96
CA CYS A 683 25.71 -27.36 -13.34
C CYS A 683 24.38 -27.35 -14.11
N LEU A 684 24.23 -26.55 -15.17
CA LEU A 684 22.98 -26.51 -15.94
C LEU A 684 22.78 -27.78 -16.78
N SER A 685 21.53 -28.23 -16.85
CA SER A 685 21.12 -29.25 -17.81
C SER A 685 21.27 -28.73 -19.25
N GLN A 686 21.38 -29.63 -20.21
CA GLN A 686 21.51 -29.23 -21.62
C GLN A 686 20.25 -28.53 -22.13
N ASP A 687 19.07 -28.93 -21.66
CA ASP A 687 17.79 -28.32 -22.04
C ASP A 687 17.69 -26.86 -21.55
N GLU A 688 18.11 -26.59 -20.31
CA GLU A 688 18.18 -25.23 -19.78
C GLU A 688 19.19 -24.36 -20.52
N ALA A 689 20.35 -24.91 -20.87
CA ALA A 689 21.36 -24.21 -21.65
C ALA A 689 20.86 -23.87 -23.06
N ASN A 690 20.25 -24.83 -23.75
CA ASN A 690 19.65 -24.64 -25.07
C ASN A 690 18.54 -23.59 -25.03
N PHE A 691 17.65 -23.66 -24.03
CA PHE A 691 16.60 -22.67 -23.84
C PHE A 691 17.17 -21.26 -23.68
N LEU A 692 18.18 -21.07 -22.83
CA LEU A 692 18.83 -19.77 -22.65
C LEU A 692 19.52 -19.28 -23.92
N ILE A 693 20.24 -20.14 -24.65
CA ILE A 693 20.89 -19.78 -25.92
C ILE A 693 19.84 -19.28 -26.92
N GLU A 694 18.74 -20.01 -27.12
CA GLU A 694 17.68 -19.61 -28.04
C GLU A 694 17.08 -18.25 -27.64
N LYS A 695 16.67 -18.10 -26.37
CA LYS A 695 16.00 -16.86 -25.91
C LYS A 695 16.92 -15.65 -25.91
N THR A 696 18.20 -15.82 -25.59
CA THR A 696 19.17 -14.72 -25.63
C THR A 696 19.46 -14.29 -27.05
N ILE A 697 19.60 -15.21 -28.01
CA ILE A 697 19.75 -14.88 -29.45
C ILE A 697 18.53 -14.09 -29.95
N SER A 698 17.31 -14.61 -29.75
CA SER A 698 16.08 -13.90 -30.17
C SER A 698 15.94 -12.52 -29.53
N SER A 699 16.36 -12.37 -28.26
CA SER A 699 16.38 -11.07 -27.57
C SER A 699 17.38 -10.10 -28.20
N ILE A 700 18.59 -10.57 -28.54
CA ILE A 700 19.61 -9.76 -29.22
C ILE A 700 19.10 -9.28 -30.57
N GLU A 701 18.45 -10.15 -31.34
CA GLU A 701 17.85 -9.78 -32.63
C GLU A 701 16.77 -8.71 -32.47
N TYR A 702 15.86 -8.87 -31.50
CA TYR A 702 14.81 -7.89 -31.21
C TYR A 702 15.39 -6.52 -30.86
N TRP A 703 16.32 -6.45 -29.90
CA TRP A 703 16.88 -5.17 -29.45
C TRP A 703 17.78 -4.53 -30.49
N SER A 704 18.51 -5.33 -31.28
CA SER A 704 19.26 -4.86 -32.44
C SER A 704 18.34 -4.19 -33.44
N LYS A 705 17.24 -4.85 -33.82
CA LYS A 705 16.25 -4.31 -34.77
C LYS A 705 15.56 -3.05 -34.22
N LYS A 706 15.15 -3.06 -32.95
CA LYS A 706 14.48 -1.92 -32.30
C LYS A 706 15.35 -0.67 -32.35
N ARG A 707 16.65 -0.83 -32.07
CA ARG A 707 17.65 0.23 -32.18
C ARG A 707 17.82 0.76 -33.60
N GLU A 708 17.72 -0.09 -34.62
CA GLU A 708 17.79 0.35 -36.02
C GLU A 708 16.56 1.15 -36.46
N THR A 709 15.37 0.74 -36.00
CA THR A 709 14.09 1.34 -36.41
C THR A 709 13.76 2.65 -35.69
N GLN A 710 14.21 2.84 -34.45
CA GLN A 710 13.84 3.98 -33.59
C GLN A 710 15.04 4.89 -33.26
N ALA A 711 16.02 4.98 -34.17
CA ALA A 711 17.24 5.74 -33.98
C ALA A 711 17.05 7.24 -33.68
N SER A 712 15.86 7.79 -33.93
CA SER A 712 15.49 9.19 -33.64
C SER A 712 15.03 9.45 -32.19
N ILE A 713 14.73 8.41 -31.39
CA ILE A 713 14.25 8.55 -30.01
C ILE A 713 15.38 8.15 -29.05
N SER A 714 16.12 9.16 -28.55
CA SER A 714 17.35 8.98 -27.76
C SER A 714 17.19 8.09 -26.51
N GLY A 715 16.02 8.11 -25.86
CA GLY A 715 15.74 7.31 -24.67
C GLY A 715 15.65 5.80 -24.97
N ILE A 716 14.98 5.42 -26.06
CA ILE A 716 14.82 4.01 -26.45
C ILE A 716 16.15 3.45 -26.97
N THR A 717 16.94 4.25 -27.69
CA THR A 717 18.24 3.81 -28.22
C THR A 717 19.23 3.45 -27.13
N ASN A 718 19.28 4.22 -26.03
CA ASN A 718 20.17 3.94 -24.92
C ASN A 718 19.73 2.69 -24.15
N TYR A 719 18.42 2.57 -23.90
CA TYR A 719 17.88 1.38 -23.23
C TYR A 719 18.12 0.10 -24.05
N ALA A 720 17.97 0.15 -25.37
CA ALA A 720 18.29 -0.99 -26.24
C ALA A 720 19.77 -1.41 -26.12
N ILE A 721 20.71 -0.46 -26.00
CA ILE A 721 22.14 -0.76 -25.76
C ILE A 721 22.33 -1.43 -24.39
N ASP A 722 21.66 -0.94 -23.35
CA ASP A 722 21.73 -1.53 -22.01
C ASP A 722 21.12 -2.94 -21.96
N ARG A 723 20.11 -3.24 -22.77
CA ARG A 723 19.59 -4.60 -22.90
C ARG A 723 20.53 -5.48 -23.72
N LEU A 724 21.08 -4.97 -24.83
CA LEU A 724 22.02 -5.70 -25.67
C LEU A 724 23.27 -6.13 -24.88
N ARG A 725 23.91 -5.23 -24.12
CA ARG A 725 25.11 -5.59 -23.33
C ARG A 725 24.83 -6.72 -22.33
N VAL A 726 23.64 -6.75 -21.73
CA VAL A 726 23.25 -7.80 -20.78
C VAL A 726 23.00 -9.12 -21.52
N PHE A 727 22.23 -9.13 -22.60
CA PHE A 727 21.92 -10.36 -23.33
C PHE A 727 23.16 -10.94 -24.03
N ILE A 728 24.02 -10.10 -24.60
CA ILE A 728 25.29 -10.51 -25.21
C ILE A 728 26.20 -11.15 -24.15
N GLU A 729 26.32 -10.54 -22.97
CA GLU A 729 27.11 -11.10 -21.86
C GLU A 729 26.58 -12.44 -21.38
N VAL A 730 25.26 -12.57 -21.22
CA VAL A 730 24.65 -13.85 -20.82
C VAL A 730 24.89 -14.91 -21.90
N LEU A 731 24.72 -14.56 -23.17
CA LEU A 731 25.00 -15.45 -24.29
C LEU A 731 26.49 -15.87 -24.32
N ALA A 732 27.40 -14.94 -24.04
CA ALA A 732 28.83 -15.20 -23.97
C ALA A 732 29.11 -16.27 -22.90
N ARG A 733 28.56 -16.10 -21.70
CA ARG A 733 28.79 -17.03 -20.59
C ARG A 733 28.18 -18.41 -20.83
N ILE A 734 26.96 -18.49 -21.37
CA ILE A 734 26.28 -19.76 -21.64
C ILE A 734 26.87 -20.49 -22.84
N SER A 735 27.58 -19.79 -23.74
CA SER A 735 28.22 -20.40 -24.93
C SER A 735 29.17 -21.54 -24.60
N VAL A 736 29.73 -21.58 -23.38
CA VAL A 736 30.57 -22.68 -22.87
C VAL A 736 29.82 -24.02 -22.78
N ARG A 737 28.48 -24.00 -22.78
CA ARG A 737 27.60 -25.19 -22.81
C ARG A 737 26.96 -25.42 -24.18
N ALA A 738 27.31 -24.62 -25.18
CA ALA A 738 26.84 -24.80 -26.54
C ALA A 738 27.45 -26.05 -27.18
N THR A 739 26.68 -26.71 -28.04
CA THR A 739 27.21 -27.73 -28.96
C THR A 739 28.15 -27.08 -29.98
N SER A 740 29.00 -27.87 -30.67
CA SER A 740 29.94 -27.31 -31.66
C SER A 740 29.24 -26.43 -32.71
N GLU A 741 28.10 -26.89 -33.24
CA GLU A 741 27.32 -26.13 -34.22
C GLU A 741 26.71 -24.85 -33.63
N GLN A 742 26.18 -24.91 -32.41
CA GLN A 742 25.69 -23.71 -31.72
C GLN A 742 26.83 -22.73 -31.44
N ALA A 743 28.01 -23.19 -31.05
CA ALA A 743 29.17 -22.33 -30.80
C ALA A 743 29.61 -21.60 -32.08
N LYS A 744 29.64 -22.30 -33.23
CA LYS A 744 29.89 -21.68 -34.55
C LYS A 744 28.83 -20.63 -34.91
N GLN A 745 27.55 -20.92 -34.67
CA GLN A 745 26.45 -19.97 -34.92
C GLN A 745 26.57 -18.72 -34.03
N ILE A 746 26.87 -18.91 -32.74
CA ILE A 746 27.07 -17.82 -31.78
C ILE A 746 28.28 -16.97 -32.19
N PHE A 747 29.37 -17.59 -32.62
CA PHE A 747 30.56 -16.87 -33.09
C PHE A 747 30.25 -16.00 -34.32
N ARG A 748 29.54 -16.55 -35.32
CA ARG A 748 29.10 -15.81 -36.51
C ARG A 748 28.17 -14.66 -36.15
N LEU A 749 27.24 -14.88 -35.22
CA LEU A 749 26.40 -13.81 -34.68
C LEU A 749 27.26 -12.71 -34.07
N ALA A 750 28.24 -13.05 -33.21
CA ALA A 750 29.13 -12.08 -32.58
C ALA A 750 29.91 -11.24 -33.59
N VAL A 751 30.43 -11.88 -34.64
CA VAL A 751 31.10 -11.20 -35.77
C VAL A 751 30.14 -10.22 -36.47
N SER A 752 28.91 -10.66 -36.77
CA SER A 752 27.91 -9.81 -37.43
C SER A 752 27.52 -8.58 -36.60
N LEU A 753 27.47 -8.73 -35.26
CA LEU A 753 27.16 -7.63 -34.34
C LEU A 753 28.27 -6.57 -34.36
N GLY A 754 29.54 -6.96 -34.36
CA GLY A 754 30.66 -6.01 -34.43
C GLY A 754 30.86 -5.37 -35.81
N GLN A 755 30.46 -6.05 -36.89
CA GLN A 755 30.45 -5.49 -38.25
C GLN A 755 29.35 -4.43 -38.45
N ASN A 756 28.26 -4.48 -37.67
CA ASN A 756 27.18 -3.51 -37.80
C ASN A 756 27.60 -2.14 -37.26
N ASN A 757 27.86 -1.18 -38.16
CA ASN A 757 28.25 0.20 -37.81
C ASN A 757 27.32 0.87 -36.82
N LYS A 758 26.02 0.54 -36.83
CA LYS A 758 25.11 1.09 -35.83
C LYS A 758 25.51 0.54 -34.47
N LEU A 759 25.79 -0.74 -34.30
CA LEU A 759 26.08 -1.40 -33.02
C LEU A 759 27.51 -1.21 -32.51
N GLN A 760 28.37 -0.48 -33.24
CA GLN A 760 29.72 -0.10 -32.80
C GLN A 760 29.68 1.00 -31.73
N HIS A 761 29.21 0.63 -30.53
CA HIS A 761 29.10 1.51 -29.36
C HIS A 761 30.04 1.04 -28.24
N LEU A 762 30.70 1.99 -27.56
CA LEU A 762 31.71 1.70 -26.52
C LEU A 762 31.23 0.76 -25.42
N TRP A 763 29.95 0.83 -25.03
CA TRP A 763 29.36 -0.04 -24.00
C TRP A 763 29.13 -1.49 -24.44
N LEU A 764 29.19 -1.79 -25.74
CA LEU A 764 29.02 -3.14 -26.27
C LEU A 764 30.35 -3.86 -26.49
N PHE A 765 31.47 -3.13 -26.56
CA PHE A 765 32.77 -3.70 -26.95
C PHE A 765 33.21 -4.83 -26.04
N ASP A 766 33.15 -4.64 -24.72
CA ASP A 766 33.54 -5.67 -23.75
C ASP A 766 32.65 -6.92 -23.88
N SER A 767 31.32 -6.75 -23.96
CA SER A 767 30.39 -7.88 -24.10
C SER A 767 30.54 -8.64 -25.43
N ILE A 768 30.75 -7.94 -26.55
CA ILE A 768 30.97 -8.57 -27.86
C ILE A 768 32.31 -9.30 -27.88
N LYS A 769 33.35 -8.71 -27.26
CA LYS A 769 34.65 -9.35 -27.11
C LYS A 769 34.54 -10.65 -26.33
N ASP A 770 33.85 -10.64 -25.19
CA ASP A 770 33.64 -11.84 -24.37
C ASP A 770 32.83 -12.89 -25.14
N LEU A 771 31.82 -12.47 -25.91
CA LEU A 771 31.04 -13.36 -26.78
C LEU A 771 31.90 -14.04 -27.84
N ILE A 772 32.76 -13.29 -28.54
CA ILE A 772 33.70 -13.81 -29.53
C ILE A 772 34.68 -14.78 -28.87
N GLU A 773 35.26 -14.42 -27.73
CA GLU A 773 36.27 -15.23 -27.06
C GLU A 773 35.70 -16.55 -26.53
N PHE A 774 34.55 -16.51 -25.86
CA PHE A 774 33.96 -17.70 -25.23
C PHE A 774 33.33 -18.64 -26.26
N SER A 775 32.66 -18.10 -27.29
CA SER A 775 32.12 -18.93 -28.37
C SER A 775 33.24 -19.62 -29.15
N LEU A 776 34.33 -18.92 -29.46
CA LEU A 776 35.48 -19.51 -30.16
C LEU A 776 36.15 -20.62 -29.33
N LYS A 777 36.35 -20.40 -28.04
CA LYS A 777 36.89 -21.43 -27.11
C LYS A 777 35.97 -22.65 -26.97
N SER A 778 34.70 -22.51 -27.31
CA SER A 778 33.71 -23.59 -27.26
C SER A 778 33.65 -24.38 -28.58
N ILE A 779 34.30 -23.90 -29.65
CA ILE A 779 34.46 -24.64 -30.91
C ILE A 779 35.67 -25.57 -30.76
N PRO A 780 35.54 -26.89 -31.03
CA PRO A 780 36.66 -27.81 -31.02
C PRO A 780 37.79 -27.36 -31.95
N ASP A 781 39.06 -27.52 -31.53
CA ASP A 781 40.23 -27.08 -32.29
C ASP A 781 40.25 -27.59 -33.74
N ALA A 782 39.77 -28.83 -33.97
CA ALA A 782 39.68 -29.43 -35.30
C ALA A 782 38.69 -28.72 -36.24
N GLU A 783 37.72 -27.99 -35.69
CA GLU A 783 36.61 -27.37 -36.41
C GLU A 783 36.76 -25.83 -36.53
N GLN A 784 37.76 -25.22 -35.87
CA GLN A 784 37.98 -23.77 -35.91
C GLN A 784 38.22 -23.22 -37.32
N HIS A 785 38.75 -24.05 -38.23
CA HIS A 785 38.96 -23.67 -39.63
C HIS A 785 37.65 -23.26 -40.35
N GLU A 786 36.49 -23.73 -39.89
CA GLU A 786 35.18 -23.41 -40.48
C GLU A 786 34.70 -21.97 -40.23
N VAL A 787 35.27 -21.30 -39.23
CA VAL A 787 34.96 -19.90 -38.88
C VAL A 787 36.11 -18.94 -39.18
N LEU A 788 37.14 -19.42 -39.91
CA LEU A 788 38.32 -18.63 -40.25
C LEU A 788 37.99 -17.37 -41.06
N LEU A 789 37.13 -17.50 -42.07
CA LEU A 789 36.71 -16.35 -42.86
C LEU A 789 35.96 -15.34 -42.00
N ASP A 790 35.04 -15.79 -41.14
CA ASP A 790 34.28 -14.94 -40.23
C ASP A 790 35.21 -14.13 -39.31
N ALA A 791 36.21 -14.80 -38.72
CA ALA A 791 37.22 -14.17 -37.87
C ALA A 791 38.06 -13.13 -38.62
N LEU A 792 38.55 -13.45 -39.82
CA LEU A 792 39.33 -12.53 -40.64
C LEU A 792 38.49 -11.33 -41.10
N SER A 793 37.21 -11.55 -41.40
CA SER A 793 36.26 -10.52 -41.83
C SER A 793 35.80 -9.59 -40.69
N TYR A 794 36.08 -9.90 -39.43
CA TYR A 794 35.84 -8.96 -38.34
C TYR A 794 36.70 -7.71 -38.54
N PRO A 795 36.20 -6.47 -38.39
CA PRO A 795 37.03 -5.29 -38.64
C PRO A 795 38.17 -5.17 -37.62
N LEU A 796 39.31 -4.63 -38.05
CA LEU A 796 40.37 -4.21 -37.14
C LEU A 796 39.97 -2.90 -36.45
N GLU A 797 40.54 -2.63 -35.27
CA GLU A 797 40.26 -1.38 -34.54
C GLU A 797 40.60 -0.14 -35.40
N THR A 798 41.69 -0.23 -36.17
CA THR A 798 42.15 0.77 -37.13
C THR A 798 41.18 1.01 -38.30
N GLU A 799 40.33 0.02 -38.63
CA GLU A 799 39.35 0.12 -39.72
C GLU A 799 38.05 0.81 -39.27
N ILE A 800 37.77 0.84 -37.96
CA ILE A 800 36.52 1.41 -37.41
C ILE A 800 36.71 2.83 -36.87
N GLN A 801 37.76 3.11 -36.09
CA GLN A 801 37.95 4.40 -35.44
C GLN A 801 39.42 4.87 -35.45
N LYS A 802 39.64 6.19 -35.51
CA LYS A 802 40.99 6.80 -35.53
C LYS A 802 41.72 6.76 -34.17
N ASN A 803 40.98 6.55 -33.07
CA ASN A 803 41.51 6.54 -31.70
C ASN A 803 41.48 5.11 -31.13
N GLU A 804 42.56 4.67 -30.50
CA GLU A 804 42.68 3.38 -29.82
C GLU A 804 41.94 3.45 -28.47
N TYR A 805 40.94 2.59 -28.28
CA TYR A 805 40.25 2.40 -27.01
C TYR A 805 40.73 1.14 -26.28
N GLY A 806 41.42 0.23 -26.98
CA GLY A 806 42.03 -0.99 -26.41
C GLY A 806 41.02 -2.06 -25.97
N LYS A 807 39.73 -1.85 -26.25
CA LYS A 807 38.61 -2.72 -25.88
C LYS A 807 38.00 -3.46 -27.08
N TRP A 808 38.44 -3.14 -28.30
CA TRP A 808 37.91 -3.78 -29.50
C TRP A 808 38.32 -5.26 -29.56
N ALA A 809 37.39 -6.13 -29.96
CA ALA A 809 37.66 -7.55 -30.06
C ALA A 809 38.64 -7.85 -31.20
N ASN A 810 39.50 -8.85 -31.01
CA ASN A 810 40.42 -9.33 -32.04
C ASN A 810 40.31 -10.85 -32.15
N PRO A 811 39.37 -11.39 -32.96
CA PRO A 811 39.23 -12.83 -33.14
C PRO A 811 40.48 -13.41 -33.80
N VAL A 812 41.13 -14.36 -33.14
CA VAL A 812 42.35 -15.03 -33.61
C VAL A 812 42.05 -16.53 -33.71
N ILE A 813 42.29 -17.11 -34.89
CA ILE A 813 42.10 -18.55 -35.12
C ILE A 813 43.47 -19.24 -35.06
N ASP A 814 43.67 -20.05 -34.03
CA ASP A 814 44.93 -20.75 -33.82
C ASP A 814 45.10 -21.97 -34.76
N ASN A 815 43.99 -22.61 -35.13
CA ASN A 815 43.96 -23.81 -35.97
C ASN A 815 43.24 -23.54 -37.31
N PRO A 816 43.89 -22.89 -38.29
CA PRO A 816 43.27 -22.51 -39.55
C PRO A 816 43.04 -23.67 -40.53
N GLY A 817 43.53 -24.88 -40.21
CA GLY A 817 43.47 -26.04 -41.10
C GLY A 817 44.36 -25.92 -42.34
N GLU A 818 44.03 -26.65 -43.40
CA GLU A 818 44.75 -26.58 -44.69
C GLU A 818 44.20 -25.48 -45.59
N ARG A 819 45.08 -24.73 -46.27
CA ARG A 819 44.67 -23.68 -47.19
C ARG A 819 44.07 -24.25 -48.47
N LYS A 820 42.76 -24.07 -48.64
CA LYS A 820 42.01 -24.32 -49.89
C LYS A 820 41.92 -23.03 -50.71
N GLN A 821 41.73 -23.14 -52.04
CA GLN A 821 41.51 -21.97 -52.90
C GLN A 821 40.21 -21.25 -52.48
N ASN A 822 40.34 -20.05 -51.91
CA ASN A 822 39.21 -19.23 -51.50
C ASN A 822 39.55 -17.74 -51.69
N ILE A 823 38.94 -17.14 -52.73
CA ILE A 823 39.19 -15.76 -53.15
C ILE A 823 38.90 -14.76 -52.02
N PHE A 824 37.90 -15.02 -51.16
CA PHE A 824 37.55 -14.11 -50.07
C PHE A 824 38.59 -14.12 -48.94
N ILE A 825 39.14 -15.30 -48.61
CA ILE A 825 40.23 -15.43 -47.64
C ILE A 825 41.48 -14.75 -48.19
N ASP A 826 41.84 -15.02 -49.44
CA ASP A 826 43.01 -14.42 -50.09
C ASP A 826 42.89 -12.88 -50.10
N LYS A 827 41.72 -12.35 -50.46
CA LYS A 827 41.46 -10.91 -50.46
C LYS A 827 41.61 -10.32 -49.05
N ARG A 828 40.95 -10.92 -48.05
CA ARG A 828 40.96 -10.37 -46.69
C ARG A 828 42.34 -10.44 -46.02
N ILE A 829 43.11 -11.49 -46.29
CA ILE A 829 44.49 -11.59 -45.82
C ILE A 829 45.33 -10.45 -46.42
N ASN A 830 45.23 -10.21 -47.72
CA ASN A 830 45.96 -9.09 -48.35
C ASN A 830 45.54 -7.74 -47.76
N GLU A 831 44.24 -7.50 -47.55
CA GLU A 831 43.75 -6.28 -46.89
C GLU A 831 44.37 -6.10 -45.51
N ILE A 832 44.43 -7.15 -44.67
CA ILE A 832 45.04 -7.09 -43.34
C ILE A 832 46.55 -6.81 -43.45
N ILE A 833 47.26 -7.43 -44.39
CA ILE A 833 48.70 -7.21 -44.61
C ILE A 833 48.96 -5.75 -45.02
N ASP A 834 48.10 -5.17 -45.87
CA ASP A 834 48.20 -3.79 -46.35
C ASP A 834 47.98 -2.76 -45.22
N THR A 835 47.30 -3.12 -44.13
CA THR A 835 47.16 -2.25 -42.95
C THR A 835 48.41 -2.15 -42.07
N ILE A 836 49.44 -2.97 -42.30
CA ILE A 836 50.65 -2.99 -41.48
C ILE A 836 51.57 -1.82 -41.86
N GLU A 837 51.81 -0.93 -40.88
CA GLU A 837 52.66 0.26 -41.06
C GLU A 837 54.05 0.08 -40.43
N ARG A 838 55.09 0.70 -40.97
CA ARG A 838 56.44 0.59 -40.41
C ARG A 838 56.54 1.23 -39.02
N ASN A 839 57.09 0.51 -38.03
CA ASN A 839 57.32 0.98 -36.66
C ASN A 839 56.08 1.52 -35.92
N SER A 840 54.88 0.96 -36.20
CA SER A 840 53.63 1.40 -35.58
C SER A 840 53.12 0.42 -34.52
N SER A 841 52.74 0.92 -33.34
CA SER A 841 52.07 0.13 -32.29
C SER A 841 50.70 -0.39 -32.73
N LYS A 842 50.09 0.27 -33.73
CA LYS A 842 48.79 -0.08 -34.33
C LYS A 842 48.78 -1.42 -35.07
N ASN A 843 49.96 -1.98 -35.36
CA ASN A 843 50.07 -3.25 -36.05
C ASN A 843 49.67 -4.45 -35.18
N ALA A 844 49.64 -4.30 -33.84
CA ALA A 844 49.48 -5.43 -32.93
C ALA A 844 48.24 -6.31 -33.24
N PRO A 845 47.04 -5.76 -33.46
CA PRO A 845 45.86 -6.58 -33.78
C PRO A 845 46.00 -7.36 -35.11
N ALA A 846 46.51 -6.71 -36.16
CA ALA A 846 46.73 -7.33 -37.47
C ALA A 846 47.76 -8.47 -37.39
N LEU A 847 48.88 -8.23 -36.70
CA LEU A 847 49.92 -9.24 -36.50
C LEU A 847 49.43 -10.41 -35.66
N LEU A 848 48.66 -10.16 -34.60
CA LEU A 848 48.07 -11.22 -33.77
C LEU A 848 47.15 -12.15 -34.57
N ARG A 849 46.42 -11.64 -35.59
CA ARG A 849 45.62 -12.49 -36.49
C ARG A 849 46.46 -13.30 -37.47
N LEU A 850 47.55 -12.73 -37.98
CA LEU A 850 48.39 -13.37 -39.01
C LEU A 850 49.41 -14.37 -38.42
N LEU A 851 49.83 -14.18 -37.16
CA LEU A 851 50.85 -15.01 -36.52
C LEU A 851 50.51 -16.52 -36.49
N PRO A 852 49.30 -16.95 -36.10
CA PRO A 852 48.95 -18.37 -36.16
C PRO A 852 48.90 -18.92 -37.58
N LEU A 853 48.51 -18.10 -38.56
CA LEU A 853 48.51 -18.49 -39.97
C LEU A 853 49.94 -18.73 -40.49
N ILE A 854 50.91 -17.93 -40.05
CA ILE A 854 52.33 -18.13 -40.35
C ILE A 854 52.82 -19.43 -39.68
N LYS A 855 52.54 -19.62 -38.38
CA LYS A 855 52.97 -20.81 -37.63
C LYS A 855 52.44 -22.10 -38.23
N SER A 856 51.21 -22.08 -38.73
CA SER A 856 50.55 -23.23 -39.37
C SER A 856 50.88 -23.39 -40.85
N LYS A 857 51.82 -22.60 -41.40
CA LYS A 857 52.17 -22.58 -42.84
C LYS A 857 50.96 -22.36 -43.77
N PHE A 858 49.96 -21.62 -43.30
CA PHE A 858 48.77 -21.29 -44.06
C PHE A 858 49.01 -20.14 -45.04
N LEU A 859 49.86 -19.17 -44.69
CA LEU A 859 50.22 -18.07 -45.60
C LEU A 859 51.19 -18.52 -46.71
N THR A 860 51.06 -17.92 -47.89
CA THR A 860 51.98 -18.13 -49.02
C THR A 860 53.33 -17.46 -48.75
N GLU A 861 54.40 -17.93 -49.41
CA GLU A 861 55.70 -17.26 -49.30
C GLU A 861 55.66 -15.78 -49.69
N LYS A 862 54.81 -15.41 -50.67
CA LYS A 862 54.66 -14.02 -51.12
C LYS A 862 54.06 -13.14 -50.02
N GLU A 863 53.02 -13.62 -49.34
CA GLU A 863 52.38 -12.92 -48.21
C GLU A 863 53.35 -12.77 -47.03
N CYS A 864 54.09 -13.83 -46.68
CA CYS A 864 55.11 -13.77 -45.63
C CYS A 864 56.21 -12.75 -45.94
N ARG A 865 56.68 -12.67 -47.19
CA ARG A 865 57.65 -11.65 -47.61
C ARG A 865 57.07 -10.25 -47.53
N GLN A 866 55.81 -10.06 -47.92
CA GLN A 866 55.14 -8.75 -47.83
C GLN A 866 54.99 -8.28 -46.39
N ILE A 867 54.62 -9.16 -45.47
CA ILE A 867 54.55 -8.86 -44.02
C ILE A 867 55.93 -8.43 -43.50
N ALA A 868 56.99 -9.18 -43.85
CA ALA A 868 58.36 -8.86 -43.45
C ALA A 868 58.81 -7.48 -43.97
N LEU A 869 58.50 -7.17 -45.23
CA LEU A 869 58.77 -5.86 -45.84
C LEU A 869 58.02 -4.72 -45.13
N ASN A 870 56.74 -4.92 -44.80
CA ASN A 870 55.91 -3.91 -44.14
C ASN A 870 56.38 -3.62 -42.70
N ILE A 871 56.85 -4.63 -41.96
CA ILE A 871 57.32 -4.48 -40.56
C ILE A 871 58.72 -3.87 -40.50
N TRP A 872 59.70 -4.46 -41.19
CA TRP A 872 61.12 -4.13 -41.01
C TRP A 872 61.64 -3.12 -42.03
N GLY A 873 60.94 -2.96 -43.17
CA GLY A 873 61.51 -2.35 -44.37
C GLY A 873 62.51 -3.30 -45.04
N GLY A 874 62.51 -3.34 -46.37
CA GLY A 874 63.39 -4.21 -47.16
C GLY A 874 64.88 -3.99 -46.93
#